data_AF-A0AAX2UIY9-F1
#
_entry.id   AF-A0AAX2UIY9-F1
#
_cell.length_a   1.000
_cell.length_b   1.000
_cell.length_c   1.000
_cell.angle_alpha   90.00
_cell.angle_beta   90.00
_cell.angle_gamma   90.00
#
_symmetry.space_group_name_H-M   'P 1'
#
loop_
_entity.id
_entity.type
_entity.pdbx_description
1 polymer ?
#
loop_
_entity_poly.entity_id
_entity_poly.type
_entity_poly.pdbx_seq_one_letter_code
_entity_poly.pdbx_strand_id
1 'polypeptide(L)'
;MKKKILYFTLGILGLIFIAFLVLKNGISIPSVQFDFLKLEQLYIKMDKKLILRAKNIVVNENNASTNSNETSQTIVSKELIKIAENLKYLYALVEEINIENLTFGEHKAQIYFNGNEFFIDGDLFFLKLSLKHENDELKAQIQKLFLKEYGVDMVGDLSINTKSEFYHLKAGANSSFLDFNTTLSYKEGQLSYKVEDVNIKNIDIITKHTRAKVKLPEELDLWIFKRAKAEFYHLDFLEGFADFARGEYYLDEIKAQGFAKNVSVRLDEKITPIKIPSLKINFSKQKLDLNFARANYNGANLNGSKVYLYDLLNSKKAGIYLLIKTGGMIFDEKLANALKNYEFSLPFYQKSGKTSGFVELKIGFHKDAKVFYKGNLTLANATLSLADFNLNSALVQFDNGKLNIDANGVSNSFLNANLKANIDLEQKNGVFDTQLTRLYYEDYFDMRNQSVKLLLDFKEAVKLDIPAWNAHLNFSEGLEANLENLKTFMPYFSAAKSVGLSDIKHLRYKSANFVDFNLSIDNASFEKRFLINGKSPYTQDSFEIRSLGGNLTLDSKSNLISASFTPNIKEIHLKNLTFLYEKGESEKSFALETNPHNIKIGGANVGVILLDMNKTLHFERLEASLNKAVLNANASSGKAQITFHKSPQRLNLVVNNMDDEFLNLFLQKEAFREGVFNAKVEGSGDEFFEGEFEVKNTYVKDLKGINQLVSFVDTVPSLVMFRAPTFNQKGLHIQNGKVLFNRKKDLLSFDAINLEGDSVDLFGLGSANLRLNTLDLNLELKTLKSASDAISKVPILNYVVLGDKQVISTNIKVNGSIDNPKFNTQILTDTLKTPFNLIKNVIKLPMNLFN
;
A
#
# COMPACT_ATOMS: atom_id res chain seq x y z
N MET A 1 18.30 96.46 37.35
CA MET A 1 18.25 95.00 37.63
C MET A 1 19.38 94.48 38.52
N LYS A 2 20.66 94.87 38.33
CA LYS A 2 21.81 94.33 39.11
C LYS A 2 21.71 94.44 40.64
N LYS A 3 21.21 95.56 41.21
CA LYS A 3 21.04 95.71 42.67
C LYS A 3 19.97 94.78 43.26
N LYS A 4 18.86 94.54 42.56
CA LYS A 4 17.79 93.62 43.02
C LYS A 4 18.26 92.16 43.04
N ILE A 5 19.07 91.76 42.06
CA ILE A 5 19.70 90.43 42.03
C ILE A 5 20.70 90.27 43.18
N LEU A 6 21.47 91.32 43.51
CA LEU A 6 22.41 91.31 44.64
C LEU A 6 21.70 91.19 46.00
N TYR A 7 20.64 91.97 46.24
CA TYR A 7 19.86 91.86 47.49
C TYR A 7 19.12 90.53 47.60
N PHE A 8 18.64 89.99 46.48
CA PHE A 8 18.03 88.66 46.43
C PHE A 8 19.06 87.56 46.72
N THR A 9 20.26 87.62 46.13
CA THR A 9 21.35 86.66 46.41
C THR A 9 21.88 86.79 47.84
N LEU A 10 22.04 88.01 48.38
CA LEU A 10 22.38 88.23 49.80
C LEU A 10 21.29 87.72 50.75
N GLY A 11 20.02 87.91 50.39
CA GLY A 11 18.89 87.37 51.16
C GLY A 11 18.90 85.84 51.19
N ILE A 12 19.16 85.21 50.05
CA ILE A 12 19.31 83.74 49.95
C ILE A 12 20.54 83.27 50.74
N LEU A 13 21.70 83.93 50.61
CA LEU A 13 22.90 83.61 51.37
C LEU A 13 22.68 83.75 52.89
N GLY A 14 21.96 84.78 53.31
CA GLY A 14 21.56 84.96 54.71
C GLY A 14 20.65 83.84 55.20
N LEU A 15 19.65 83.44 54.40
CA LEU A 15 18.76 82.30 54.71
C LEU A 15 19.53 80.97 54.79
N ILE A 16 20.44 80.71 53.86
CA ILE A 16 21.31 79.52 53.87
C ILE A 16 22.22 79.53 55.10
N PHE A 17 22.77 80.69 55.46
CA PHE A 17 23.62 80.82 56.64
C PHE A 17 22.86 80.57 57.94
N ILE A 18 21.63 81.09 58.06
CA ILE A 18 20.73 80.81 59.19
C ILE A 18 20.39 79.32 59.23
N ALA A 19 19.97 78.73 58.10
CA ALA A 19 19.67 77.30 58.03
C ALA A 19 20.88 76.44 58.41
N PHE A 20 22.09 76.83 57.99
CA PHE A 20 23.33 76.16 58.37
C PHE A 20 23.61 76.25 59.87
N LEU A 21 23.45 77.42 60.49
CA LEU A 21 23.61 77.59 61.94
C LEU A 21 22.60 76.75 62.73
N VAL A 22 21.34 76.67 62.26
CA VAL A 22 20.30 75.84 62.86
C VAL A 22 20.67 74.35 62.74
N LEU A 23 21.08 73.88 61.57
CA LEU A 23 21.51 72.51 61.36
C LEU A 23 22.79 72.16 62.13
N LYS A 24 23.70 73.12 62.34
CA LYS A 24 24.92 72.92 63.13
C LYS A 24 24.63 72.60 64.60
N ASN A 25 23.62 73.24 65.17
CA ASN A 25 23.18 72.99 66.55
C ASN A 25 22.26 71.76 66.67
N GLY A 26 21.76 71.25 65.55
CA GLY A 26 20.85 70.12 65.47
C GLY A 26 19.38 70.52 65.63
N ILE A 27 18.52 69.83 64.91
CA ILE A 27 17.06 70.00 64.94
C ILE A 27 16.45 68.67 65.35
N SER A 28 15.59 68.69 66.37
CA SER A 28 14.78 67.54 66.77
C SER A 28 13.31 67.84 66.54
N ILE A 29 12.65 66.99 65.78
CA ILE A 29 11.24 67.09 65.40
C ILE A 29 10.53 65.85 65.95
N PRO A 30 9.73 65.97 67.03
CA PRO A 30 9.03 64.83 67.62
C PRO A 30 8.06 64.15 66.64
N SER A 31 7.26 64.95 65.94
CA SER A 31 6.38 64.50 64.87
C SER A 31 5.96 65.69 64.01
N VAL A 32 6.05 65.56 62.69
CA VAL A 32 5.52 66.52 61.72
C VAL A 32 4.83 65.75 60.60
N GLN A 33 3.64 66.21 60.23
CA GLN A 33 2.84 65.62 59.16
C GLN A 33 2.49 66.71 58.14
N PHE A 34 2.95 66.49 56.91
CA PHE A 34 2.53 67.19 55.70
C PHE A 34 1.78 66.20 54.80
N ASP A 35 1.01 66.71 53.83
CA ASP A 35 0.25 65.86 52.90
C ASP A 35 1.16 64.87 52.14
N PHE A 36 2.39 65.30 51.80
CA PHE A 36 3.38 64.53 51.06
C PHE A 36 4.42 63.81 51.94
N LEU A 37 4.50 64.11 53.25
CA LEU A 37 5.58 63.63 54.10
C LEU A 37 5.17 63.58 55.58
N LYS A 38 5.30 62.41 56.22
CA LYS A 38 5.16 62.23 57.65
C LYS A 38 6.51 61.84 58.26
N LEU A 39 6.93 62.54 59.29
CA LEU A 39 8.20 62.35 60.00
C LEU A 39 7.94 62.16 61.49
N GLU A 40 8.47 61.10 62.08
CA GLU A 40 8.39 60.84 63.52
C GLU A 40 9.79 60.64 64.11
N GLN A 41 10.03 61.33 65.22
CA GLN A 41 11.30 61.34 65.97
C GLN A 41 12.51 61.64 65.07
N LEU A 42 12.37 62.66 64.23
CA LEU A 42 13.43 63.08 63.32
C LEU A 42 14.45 63.95 64.05
N TYR A 43 15.72 63.58 63.96
CA TYR A 43 16.87 64.35 64.39
C TYR A 43 17.79 64.60 63.20
N ILE A 44 18.09 65.86 62.91
CA ILE A 44 19.01 66.26 61.84
C ILE A 44 20.06 67.20 62.41
N LYS A 45 21.34 66.87 62.23
CA LYS A 45 22.46 67.75 62.57
C LYS A 45 23.49 67.75 61.44
N MET A 46 24.11 68.90 61.18
CA MET A 46 25.23 69.04 60.25
C MET A 46 26.49 69.45 61.02
N ASP A 47 27.36 68.48 61.31
CA ASP A 47 28.61 68.69 62.06
C ASP A 47 29.81 68.22 61.24
N LYS A 48 30.24 69.05 60.28
CA LYS A 48 31.12 68.70 59.15
C LYS A 48 30.51 67.68 58.18
N LYS A 49 29.81 66.66 58.69
CA LYS A 49 28.99 65.68 57.97
C LYS A 49 27.57 65.64 58.54
N LEU A 50 26.64 65.06 57.79
CA LEU A 50 25.24 64.92 58.14
C LEU A 50 25.03 63.78 59.14
N ILE A 51 24.28 64.05 60.20
CA ILE A 51 23.71 63.07 61.13
C ILE A 51 22.19 63.14 60.97
N LEU A 52 21.57 62.01 60.59
CA LEU A 52 20.13 61.88 60.39
C LEU A 52 19.62 60.65 61.16
N ARG A 53 18.73 60.86 62.13
CA ARG A 53 18.03 59.76 62.83
C ARG A 53 16.54 59.96 62.69
N ALA A 54 15.78 58.93 62.37
CA ALA A 54 14.34 58.98 62.32
C ALA A 54 13.74 57.62 62.68
N LYS A 55 12.66 57.63 63.47
CA LYS A 55 11.93 56.39 63.74
C LYS A 55 11.06 56.01 62.55
N ASN A 56 10.23 56.94 62.08
CA ASN A 56 9.36 56.71 60.93
C ASN A 56 9.48 57.88 59.94
N ILE A 57 9.75 57.55 58.68
CA ILE A 57 9.65 58.48 57.55
C ILE A 57 8.64 57.86 56.57
N VAL A 58 7.50 58.52 56.34
CA VAL A 58 6.51 58.11 55.33
C VAL A 58 6.45 59.18 54.27
N VAL A 59 6.77 58.82 53.03
CA VAL A 59 6.64 59.69 51.88
C VAL A 59 5.39 59.28 51.11
N ASN A 60 4.41 60.17 51.04
CA ASN A 60 3.19 59.96 50.28
C ASN A 60 3.40 60.50 48.87
N GLU A 61 3.29 59.65 47.85
CA GLU A 61 3.27 60.12 46.47
C GLU A 61 1.97 60.89 46.20
N ASN A 62 2.08 62.19 45.90
CA ASN A 62 0.97 62.93 45.32
C ASN A 62 0.79 62.51 43.86
N ASN A 63 -0.42 62.10 43.49
CA ASN A 63 -0.87 61.71 42.15
C ASN A 63 -0.78 62.85 41.12
N ALA A 64 0.44 63.32 40.81
CA ALA A 64 0.71 64.35 39.82
C ALA A 64 1.90 63.96 38.93
N SER A 65 1.87 62.74 38.39
CA SER A 65 2.60 62.37 37.16
C SER A 65 2.08 61.03 36.58
N THR A 66 0.76 60.88 36.46
CA THR A 66 0.14 59.87 35.61
C THR A 66 0.23 60.31 34.14
N ASN A 67 1.43 60.21 33.56
CA ASN A 67 1.63 60.18 32.11
C ASN A 67 2.92 59.42 31.80
N SER A 68 2.93 58.14 32.15
CA SER A 68 3.62 57.11 31.37
C SER A 68 2.96 55.77 31.70
N ASN A 69 2.41 55.11 30.67
CA ASN A 69 2.00 53.72 30.74
C ASN A 69 3.23 52.80 30.73
N GLU A 70 4.23 53.09 31.57
CA GLU A 70 5.26 52.11 31.91
C GLU A 70 4.85 51.48 33.23
N THR A 71 4.46 50.22 33.16
CA THR A 71 4.35 49.34 34.32
C THR A 71 5.74 49.29 34.96
N SER A 72 6.01 50.23 35.86
CA SER A 72 7.28 50.35 36.57
C SER A 72 7.35 49.23 37.60
N GLN A 73 7.55 48.00 37.14
CA GLN A 73 8.06 46.95 38.01
C GLN A 73 9.44 47.39 38.46
N THR A 74 9.57 47.69 39.76
CA THR A 74 10.82 48.10 40.38
C THR A 74 11.86 47.00 40.17
N ILE A 75 12.86 47.25 39.32
CA ILE A 75 13.89 46.25 38.98
C ILE A 75 15.01 46.34 40.02
N VAL A 76 15.22 45.28 40.81
CA VAL A 76 16.24 45.18 41.86
C VAL A 76 17.63 45.66 41.40
N SER A 77 18.03 45.36 40.16
CA SER A 77 19.31 45.78 39.61
C SER A 77 19.45 47.30 39.49
N LYS A 78 18.37 48.03 39.13
CA LYS A 78 18.40 49.49 39.05
C LYS A 78 18.63 50.11 40.42
N GLU A 79 18.05 49.54 41.48
CA GLU A 79 18.23 50.04 42.85
C GLU A 79 19.65 49.79 43.36
N LEU A 80 20.19 48.58 43.16
CA LEU A 80 21.56 48.25 43.57
C LEU A 80 22.60 49.10 42.85
N ILE A 81 22.41 49.38 41.56
CA ILE A 81 23.28 50.30 40.79
C ILE A 81 23.21 51.71 41.38
N LYS A 82 22.02 52.25 41.63
CA LYS A 82 21.85 53.57 42.26
C LYS A 82 22.50 53.64 43.65
N ILE A 83 22.39 52.58 44.45
CA ILE A 83 23.08 52.51 45.74
C ILE A 83 24.58 52.60 45.52
N ALA A 84 25.14 51.74 44.66
CA ALA A 84 26.58 51.73 44.37
C ALA A 84 27.08 53.09 43.88
N GLU A 85 26.37 53.75 42.96
CA GLU A 85 26.71 55.08 42.44
C GLU A 85 26.74 56.16 43.54
N ASN A 86 25.83 56.07 44.51
CA ASN A 86 25.68 57.05 45.58
C ASN A 86 26.50 56.76 46.85
N LEU A 87 27.12 55.57 46.98
CA LEU A 87 27.93 55.20 48.15
C LEU A 87 29.06 56.20 48.42
N LYS A 88 29.67 56.77 47.37
CA LYS A 88 30.74 57.78 47.52
C LYS A 88 30.23 59.06 48.19
N TYR A 89 29.03 59.50 47.86
CA TYR A 89 28.41 60.69 48.45
C TYR A 89 27.96 60.41 49.88
N LEU A 90 27.39 59.22 50.13
CA LEU A 90 27.05 58.76 51.47
C LEU A 90 28.28 58.80 52.38
N TYR A 91 29.39 58.16 51.97
CA TYR A 91 30.61 58.12 52.78
C TYR A 91 31.25 59.50 52.99
N ALA A 92 31.22 60.37 51.96
CA ALA A 92 31.82 61.70 52.03
C ALA A 92 31.01 62.69 52.89
N LEU A 93 29.68 62.67 52.76
CA LEU A 93 28.79 63.72 53.29
C LEU A 93 28.09 63.33 54.59
N VAL A 94 28.03 62.05 54.94
CA VAL A 94 27.23 61.55 56.06
C VAL A 94 28.13 60.92 57.11
N GLU A 95 27.86 61.22 58.37
CA GLU A 95 28.46 60.58 59.54
C GLU A 95 27.58 59.44 60.04
N GLU A 96 26.27 59.68 60.14
CA GLU A 96 25.31 58.68 60.57
C GLU A 96 23.95 58.85 59.88
N ILE A 97 23.37 57.74 59.43
CA ILE A 97 21.94 57.64 59.09
C ILE A 97 21.36 56.48 59.90
N ASN A 98 20.27 56.70 60.61
CA ASN A 98 19.51 55.61 61.24
C ASN A 98 18.02 55.86 61.05
N ILE A 99 17.42 55.16 60.09
CA ILE A 99 15.99 55.22 59.78
C ILE A 99 15.40 53.84 60.06
N GLU A 100 14.61 53.72 61.12
CA GLU A 100 14.03 52.43 61.53
C GLU A 100 12.95 51.96 60.55
N ASN A 101 12.04 52.85 60.16
CA ASN A 101 11.00 52.55 59.17
C ASN A 101 10.87 53.68 58.14
N LEU A 102 11.38 53.44 56.94
CA LEU A 102 11.10 54.24 55.75
C LEU A 102 9.95 53.59 54.99
N THR A 103 8.87 54.32 54.75
CA THR A 103 7.77 53.92 53.87
C THR A 103 7.71 54.86 52.68
N PHE A 104 7.84 54.33 51.46
CA PHE A 104 7.73 55.09 50.23
C PHE A 104 6.73 54.37 49.31
N GLY A 105 5.54 54.95 49.12
CA GLY A 105 4.41 54.23 48.50
C GLY A 105 4.03 52.99 49.31
N GLU A 106 4.00 51.82 48.66
CA GLU A 106 3.76 50.51 49.29
C GLU A 106 5.02 49.86 49.89
N HIS A 107 6.21 50.42 49.62
CA HIS A 107 7.48 49.80 49.96
C HIS A 107 7.97 50.20 51.34
N LYS A 108 8.52 49.23 52.08
CA LYS A 108 9.12 49.45 53.40
C LYS A 108 10.61 49.13 53.38
N ALA A 109 11.39 49.96 54.06
CA ALA A 109 12.82 49.75 54.22
C ALA A 109 13.33 50.25 55.57
N GLN A 110 14.36 49.60 56.09
CA GLN A 110 15.22 50.11 57.15
C GLN A 110 16.55 50.53 56.54
N ILE A 111 17.09 51.68 56.95
CA ILE A 111 18.39 52.18 56.46
C ILE A 111 19.28 52.56 57.65
N TYR A 112 20.51 52.09 57.64
CA TYR A 112 21.50 52.40 58.67
C TYR A 112 22.87 52.66 58.06
N PHE A 113 23.57 53.64 58.63
CA PHE A 113 24.96 53.98 58.34
C PHE A 113 25.61 54.59 59.57
N ASN A 114 26.83 54.19 59.93
CA ASN A 114 27.58 54.74 61.07
C ASN A 114 29.02 55.19 60.73
N GLY A 115 29.28 55.49 59.46
CA GLY A 115 30.61 55.82 58.96
C GLY A 115 31.38 54.62 58.41
N ASN A 116 31.16 53.41 58.96
CA ASN A 116 31.88 52.21 58.54
C ASN A 116 30.95 51.07 58.08
N GLU A 117 29.81 50.87 58.72
CA GLU A 117 28.82 49.88 58.32
C GLU A 117 27.62 50.57 57.69
N PHE A 118 27.19 50.06 56.53
CA PHE A 118 25.95 50.44 55.88
C PHE A 118 25.05 49.22 55.74
N PHE A 119 23.79 49.31 56.13
CA PHE A 119 22.82 48.29 55.77
C PHE A 119 21.49 48.88 55.32
N ILE A 120 20.83 48.14 54.43
CA ILE A 120 19.46 48.38 54.02
C ILE A 120 18.70 47.05 54.03
N ASP A 121 17.58 47.01 54.72
CA ASP A 121 16.63 45.88 54.69
C ASP A 121 15.33 46.37 54.07
N GLY A 122 15.09 46.01 52.81
CA GLY A 122 13.88 46.38 52.07
C GLY A 122 13.13 45.17 51.55
N ASP A 123 11.99 45.39 50.90
CA ASP A 123 11.15 44.30 50.37
C ASP A 123 11.86 43.44 49.31
N LEU A 124 12.73 44.06 48.51
CA LEU A 124 13.39 43.43 47.36
C LEU A 124 14.68 42.69 47.73
N PHE A 125 15.45 43.24 48.67
CA PHE A 125 16.73 42.68 49.09
C PHE A 125 17.13 43.14 50.48
N PHE A 126 18.04 42.38 51.08
CA PHE A 126 18.80 42.79 52.24
C PHE A 126 20.26 42.99 51.82
N LEU A 127 20.85 44.15 52.14
CA LEU A 127 22.24 44.48 51.82
C LEU A 127 22.95 44.97 53.07
N LYS A 128 24.09 44.35 53.41
CA LYS A 128 25.01 44.78 54.46
C LYS A 128 26.42 44.96 53.90
N LEU A 129 26.96 46.16 54.06
CA LEU A 129 28.28 46.57 53.59
C LEU A 129 29.18 47.02 54.75
N SER A 130 30.48 46.74 54.63
CA SER A 130 31.53 47.43 55.37
C SER A 130 32.31 48.33 54.42
N LEU A 131 32.38 49.62 54.74
CA LEU A 131 32.98 50.68 53.92
C LEU A 131 34.32 51.11 54.52
N LYS A 132 35.34 51.19 53.67
CA LYS A 132 36.65 51.73 54.01
C LYS A 132 37.18 52.58 52.85
N HIS A 133 37.74 53.74 53.16
CA HIS A 133 38.38 54.58 52.16
C HIS A 133 39.90 54.42 52.21
N GLU A 134 40.52 54.16 51.06
CA GLU A 134 41.98 54.04 50.88
C GLU A 134 42.39 54.81 49.62
N ASN A 135 43.17 55.89 49.76
CA ASN A 135 43.58 56.76 48.66
C ASN A 135 42.37 57.30 47.86
N ASP A 136 42.32 57.07 46.55
CA ASP A 136 41.24 57.47 45.66
C ASP A 136 40.15 56.37 45.49
N GLU A 137 40.19 55.31 46.31
CA GLU A 137 39.25 54.20 46.25
C GLU A 137 38.37 54.09 47.50
N LEU A 138 37.07 53.89 47.29
CA LEU A 138 36.14 53.44 48.31
C LEU A 138 35.96 51.93 48.15
N LYS A 139 36.39 51.17 49.16
CA LYS A 139 36.20 49.72 49.23
C LYS A 139 34.95 49.42 50.06
N ALA A 140 33.98 48.75 49.42
CA ALA A 140 32.74 48.31 50.02
C ALA A 140 32.69 46.78 50.03
N GLN A 141 33.00 46.18 51.17
CA GLN A 141 32.89 44.74 51.37
C GLN A 141 31.42 44.38 51.58
N ILE A 142 30.85 43.60 50.67
CA ILE A 142 29.51 43.03 50.76
C ILE A 142 29.55 41.86 51.73
N GLN A 143 29.18 42.11 52.99
CA GLN A 143 29.07 41.07 54.01
C GLN A 143 27.89 40.14 53.77
N LYS A 144 26.79 40.70 53.23
CA LYS A 144 25.62 39.94 52.80
C LYS A 144 24.78 40.77 51.83
N LEU A 145 24.46 40.18 50.68
CA LEU A 145 23.42 40.68 49.79
C LEU A 145 22.46 39.52 49.48
N PHE A 146 21.28 39.55 50.09
CA PHE A 146 20.24 38.55 49.88
C PHE A 146 19.17 39.09 48.95
N LEU A 147 19.06 38.54 47.75
CA LEU A 147 18.03 38.86 46.77
C LEU A 147 16.77 38.05 47.08
N LYS A 148 15.78 38.66 47.72
CA LYS A 148 14.59 37.98 48.27
C LYS A 148 13.74 37.30 47.18
N GLU A 149 13.60 37.94 46.02
CA GLU A 149 12.85 37.39 44.85
C GLU A 149 13.43 36.06 44.37
N TYR A 150 14.76 35.91 44.42
CA TYR A 150 15.46 34.75 43.87
C TYR A 150 15.94 33.76 44.93
N GLY A 151 16.01 34.16 46.20
CA GLY A 151 16.65 33.34 47.23
C GLY A 151 18.15 33.14 46.97
N VAL A 152 18.83 34.18 46.48
CA VAL A 152 20.28 34.16 46.19
C VAL A 152 21.00 35.02 47.22
N ASP A 153 21.97 34.43 47.91
CA ASP A 153 22.89 35.13 48.79
C ASP A 153 24.20 35.43 48.06
N MET A 154 24.72 36.65 48.21
CA MET A 154 25.97 37.09 47.63
C MET A 154 26.89 37.72 48.66
N VAL A 155 28.19 37.43 48.54
CA VAL A 155 29.28 37.98 49.37
C VAL A 155 30.42 38.37 48.44
N GLY A 156 31.07 39.50 48.69
CA GLY A 156 32.12 39.97 47.80
C GLY A 156 32.68 41.35 48.15
N ASP A 157 33.42 41.92 47.21
CA ASP A 157 34.08 43.21 47.34
C ASP A 157 33.73 44.10 46.14
N LEU A 158 33.22 45.30 46.44
CA LEU A 158 32.99 46.37 45.48
C LEU A 158 34.05 47.45 45.69
N SER A 159 34.89 47.69 44.68
CA SER A 159 35.87 48.78 44.67
C SER A 159 35.36 49.91 43.78
N ILE A 160 35.34 51.13 44.29
CA ILE A 160 34.84 52.33 43.59
C ILE A 160 35.96 53.36 43.54
N ASN A 161 36.47 53.65 42.34
CA ASN A 161 37.39 54.76 42.15
C ASN A 161 36.59 56.07 42.13
N THR A 162 36.75 56.90 43.16
CA THR A 162 35.87 58.07 43.37
C THR A 162 36.11 59.21 42.37
N LYS A 163 37.28 59.24 41.70
CA LYS A 163 37.64 60.23 40.68
C LYS A 163 37.17 59.84 39.28
N SER A 164 37.43 58.60 38.88
CA SER A 164 37.12 58.11 37.52
C SER A 164 35.75 57.44 37.40
N GLU A 165 35.04 57.29 38.51
CA GLU A 165 33.74 56.60 38.58
C GLU A 165 33.79 55.18 37.97
N PHE A 166 34.91 54.50 38.21
CA PHE A 166 35.10 53.11 37.84
C PHE A 166 34.67 52.21 39.00
N TYR A 167 33.72 51.31 38.74
CA TYR A 167 33.16 50.38 39.71
C TYR A 167 33.60 48.96 39.36
N HIS A 168 34.20 48.25 40.30
CA HIS A 168 34.68 46.88 40.11
C HIS A 168 34.16 45.98 41.22
N LEU A 169 33.31 45.01 40.87
CA LEU A 169 32.74 44.04 41.79
C LEU A 169 33.39 42.68 41.58
N LYS A 170 33.79 42.01 42.65
CA LYS A 170 34.07 40.58 42.69
C LYS A 170 33.21 39.94 43.77
N ALA A 171 32.34 38.99 43.41
CA ALA A 171 31.43 38.37 44.36
C ALA A 171 31.21 36.88 44.08
N GLY A 172 30.98 36.12 45.14
CA GLY A 172 30.44 34.76 45.08
C GLY A 172 28.95 34.76 45.41
N ALA A 173 28.18 33.97 44.68
CA ALA A 173 26.75 33.78 44.87
C ALA A 173 26.45 32.32 45.19
N ASN A 174 25.55 32.09 46.15
CA ASN A 174 25.09 30.77 46.55
C ASN A 174 23.57 30.75 46.67
N SER A 175 22.96 29.68 46.17
CA SER A 175 21.53 29.41 46.35
C SER A 175 21.24 27.91 46.37
N SER A 176 19.98 27.56 46.63
CA SER A 176 19.50 26.18 46.54
C SER A 176 19.55 25.59 45.11
N PHE A 177 19.64 26.43 44.08
CA PHE A 177 19.55 26.02 42.68
C PHE A 177 20.76 26.40 41.81
N LEU A 178 21.62 27.31 42.27
CA LEU A 178 22.72 27.87 41.50
C LEU A 178 23.83 28.41 42.41
N ASP A 179 25.09 28.06 42.11
CA ASP A 179 26.26 28.72 42.69
C ASP A 179 27.14 29.27 41.56
N PHE A 180 27.77 30.43 41.76
CA PHE A 180 28.72 31.00 40.81
C PHE A 180 29.62 32.07 41.44
N ASN A 181 30.73 32.35 40.78
CA ASN A 181 31.56 33.53 41.03
C ASN A 181 31.29 34.57 39.93
N THR A 182 31.36 35.86 40.24
CA THR A 182 31.15 36.93 39.26
C THR A 182 32.14 38.07 39.45
N THR A 183 32.60 38.61 38.34
CA THR A 183 33.36 39.85 38.24
C THR A 183 32.62 40.81 37.32
N LEU A 184 32.26 41.99 37.83
CA LEU A 184 31.63 43.06 37.05
C LEU A 184 32.54 44.28 37.05
N SER A 185 32.66 44.94 35.90
CA SER A 185 33.35 46.23 35.77
C SER A 185 32.42 47.20 35.06
N TYR A 186 32.16 48.35 35.69
CA TYR A 186 31.22 49.35 35.19
C TYR A 186 31.85 50.74 35.17
N LYS A 187 31.70 51.45 34.05
CA LYS A 187 32.15 52.84 33.87
C LYS A 187 31.36 53.54 32.78
N GLU A 188 30.84 54.74 33.05
CA GLU A 188 30.19 55.59 32.03
C GLU A 188 29.11 54.86 31.20
N GLY A 189 28.32 53.99 31.83
CA GLY A 189 27.29 53.19 31.14
C GLY A 189 27.80 51.93 30.44
N GLN A 190 29.11 51.67 30.42
CA GLN A 190 29.71 50.45 29.90
C GLN A 190 29.87 49.39 30.99
N LEU A 191 29.36 48.19 30.76
CA LEU A 191 29.43 47.05 31.67
C LEU A 191 30.17 45.88 30.99
N SER A 192 31.28 45.46 31.59
CA SER A 192 31.87 44.14 31.34
C SER A 192 31.47 43.21 32.47
N TYR A 193 31.03 42.00 32.13
CA TYR A 193 30.64 40.99 33.09
C TYR A 193 31.32 39.66 32.77
N LYS A 194 31.75 38.96 33.81
CA LYS A 194 32.27 37.61 33.75
C LYS A 194 31.74 36.81 34.93
N VAL A 195 31.04 35.72 34.64
CA VAL A 195 30.54 34.76 35.60
C VAL A 195 31.33 33.47 35.42
N GLU A 196 31.84 32.89 36.50
CA GLU A 196 32.74 31.73 36.47
C GLU A 196 32.24 30.66 37.45
N ASP A 197 32.66 29.42 37.22
CA ASP A 197 32.36 28.26 38.07
C ASP A 197 30.85 28.07 38.35
N VAL A 198 30.03 28.24 37.32
CA VAL A 198 28.56 28.19 37.45
C VAL A 198 28.12 26.74 37.61
N ASN A 199 27.57 26.40 38.78
CA ASN A 199 27.01 25.08 39.06
C ASN A 199 25.49 25.16 39.17
N ILE A 200 24.79 24.64 38.16
CA ILE A 200 23.32 24.63 38.14
C ILE A 200 22.83 23.35 38.82
N LYS A 201 22.29 23.49 40.03
CA LYS A 201 21.70 22.38 40.82
C LYS A 201 20.27 22.07 40.35
N ASN A 202 19.52 23.07 39.89
CA ASN A 202 18.15 22.90 39.41
C ASN A 202 17.85 23.86 38.25
N ILE A 203 17.86 23.32 37.02
CA ILE A 203 17.60 24.10 35.80
C ILE A 203 16.16 24.60 35.72
N ASP A 204 15.18 23.85 36.22
CA ASP A 204 13.76 24.21 36.13
C ASP A 204 13.47 25.53 36.87
N ILE A 205 14.13 25.78 38.00
CA ILE A 205 14.04 27.06 38.74
C ILE A 205 14.60 28.22 37.90
N ILE A 206 15.75 28.02 37.24
CA ILE A 206 16.33 29.03 36.33
C ILE A 206 15.36 29.31 35.17
N THR A 207 14.75 28.28 34.60
CA THR A 207 13.79 28.46 33.49
C THR A 207 12.56 29.26 33.91
N LYS A 208 12.05 29.03 35.12
CA LYS A 208 10.89 29.74 35.68
C LYS A 208 11.17 31.25 35.80
N HIS A 209 12.33 31.63 36.33
CA HIS A 209 12.70 33.04 36.51
C HIS A 209 13.07 33.73 35.20
N THR A 210 13.74 33.05 34.28
CA THR A 210 14.13 33.62 32.98
C THR A 210 12.92 33.88 32.07
N ARG A 211 11.96 32.94 31.99
CA ARG A 211 10.73 33.10 31.19
C ARG A 211 9.84 34.25 31.64
N ALA A 212 9.89 34.63 32.91
CA ALA A 212 9.11 35.74 33.44
C ALA A 212 9.59 37.11 32.91
N LYS A 213 10.88 37.22 32.51
CA LYS A 213 11.51 38.50 32.14
C LYS A 213 12.03 38.55 30.70
N VAL A 214 12.30 37.40 30.06
CA VAL A 214 12.85 37.32 28.70
C VAL A 214 12.01 36.37 27.85
N LYS A 215 11.48 36.88 26.73
CA LYS A 215 10.73 36.08 25.75
C LYS A 215 11.68 35.48 24.72
N LEU A 216 12.08 34.22 24.93
CA LEU A 216 12.84 33.46 23.94
C LEU A 216 11.92 33.00 22.79
N PRO A 217 12.44 32.80 21.57
CA PRO A 217 11.73 32.07 20.53
C PRO A 217 11.23 30.72 21.05
N GLU A 218 9.99 30.36 20.75
CA GLU A 218 9.33 29.16 21.30
C GLU A 218 10.11 27.87 21.01
N GLU A 219 10.62 27.72 19.78
CA GLU A 219 11.48 26.61 19.38
C GLU A 219 12.77 26.54 20.21
N LEU A 220 13.34 27.70 20.54
CA LEU A 220 14.56 27.75 21.34
C LEU A 220 14.31 27.32 22.78
N ASP A 221 13.21 27.80 23.37
CA ASP A 221 12.76 27.40 24.70
C ASP A 221 12.47 25.89 24.79
N LEU A 222 11.82 25.35 23.76
CA LEU A 222 11.51 23.93 23.63
C LEU A 222 12.78 23.07 23.56
N TRP A 223 13.75 23.45 22.72
CA TRP A 223 14.99 22.68 22.55
C TRP A 223 15.92 22.76 23.75
N ILE A 224 16.16 23.96 24.30
CA ILE A 224 17.12 24.14 25.40
C ILE A 224 16.59 23.59 26.73
N PHE A 225 15.30 23.79 27.03
CA PHE A 225 14.80 23.53 28.39
C PHE A 225 13.91 22.30 28.52
N LYS A 226 13.22 21.90 27.44
CA LYS A 226 12.26 20.77 27.50
C LYS A 226 12.82 19.49 26.89
N ARG A 227 13.40 19.58 25.69
CA ARG A 227 13.81 18.39 24.90
C ARG A 227 15.18 17.85 25.30
N ALA A 228 16.15 18.70 25.61
CA ALA A 228 17.49 18.29 26.03
C ALA A 228 17.68 18.54 27.54
N LYS A 229 17.52 17.48 28.34
CA LYS A 229 17.71 17.56 29.80
C LYS A 229 18.96 16.83 30.23
N ALA A 230 19.79 17.47 31.04
CA ALA A 230 20.93 16.88 31.73
C ALA A 230 20.64 16.71 33.21
N GLU A 231 21.35 15.78 33.85
CA GLU A 231 21.33 15.61 35.31
C GLU A 231 22.22 16.67 36.00
N PHE A 232 23.22 17.18 35.30
CA PHE A 232 24.16 18.17 35.83
C PHE A 232 24.63 19.11 34.72
N TYR A 233 24.67 20.41 35.02
CA TYR A 233 25.22 21.45 34.15
C TYR A 233 26.25 22.28 34.89
N HIS A 234 27.38 22.52 34.23
CA HIS A 234 28.45 23.39 34.69
C HIS A 234 28.87 24.33 33.58
N LEU A 235 29.03 25.62 33.88
CA LEU A 235 29.72 26.56 32.99
C LEU A 235 31.04 26.95 33.64
N ASP A 236 32.14 26.71 32.92
CA ASP A 236 33.48 27.17 33.30
C ASP A 236 33.46 28.71 33.39
N PHE A 237 32.86 29.35 32.38
CA PHE A 237 32.62 30.79 32.38
C PHE A 237 31.48 31.20 31.44
N LEU A 238 30.95 32.40 31.69
CA LEU A 238 30.09 33.20 30.81
C LEU A 238 30.56 34.65 30.89
N GLU A 239 30.92 35.26 29.77
CA GLU A 239 31.41 36.64 29.72
C GLU A 239 30.76 37.43 28.59
N GLY A 240 30.75 38.74 28.73
CA GLY A 240 30.28 39.66 27.70
C GLY A 240 30.44 41.12 28.08
N PHE A 241 29.88 41.97 27.22
CA PHE A 241 29.99 43.41 27.29
C PHE A 241 28.66 44.06 26.89
N ALA A 242 28.32 45.19 27.51
CA ALA A 242 27.17 46.01 27.15
C ALA A 242 27.52 47.50 27.30
N ASP A 243 27.08 48.32 26.35
CA ASP A 243 27.16 49.78 26.41
C ASP A 243 25.73 50.33 26.51
N PHE A 244 25.28 50.57 27.74
CA PHE A 244 23.96 51.12 28.02
C PHE A 244 23.83 52.58 27.58
N ALA A 245 24.93 53.32 27.45
CA ALA A 245 24.90 54.71 27.00
C ALA A 245 24.57 54.79 25.50
N ARG A 246 25.00 53.80 24.71
CA ARG A 246 24.69 53.68 23.27
C ARG A 246 23.49 52.81 22.95
N GLY A 247 22.96 52.07 23.93
CA GLY A 247 21.91 51.08 23.71
C GLY A 247 22.39 49.84 22.96
N GLU A 248 23.69 49.53 23.05
CA GLU A 248 24.33 48.41 22.36
C GLU A 248 24.65 47.28 23.34
N TYR A 249 24.14 46.08 23.09
CA TYR A 249 24.28 44.93 24.01
C TYR A 249 25.32 43.88 23.57
N TYR A 250 26.04 44.14 22.47
CA TYR A 250 27.13 43.29 21.94
C TYR A 250 26.85 41.77 22.04
N LEU A 251 25.65 41.34 21.62
CA LEU A 251 25.18 39.96 21.77
C LEU A 251 26.10 38.92 21.09
N ASP A 252 26.84 39.34 20.07
CA ASP A 252 27.86 38.53 19.37
C ASP A 252 29.14 38.31 20.18
N GLU A 253 29.43 39.18 21.14
CA GLU A 253 30.62 39.12 21.98
C GLU A 253 30.42 38.25 23.23
N ILE A 254 29.18 37.82 23.49
CA ILE A 254 28.89 36.90 24.58
C ILE A 254 29.57 35.56 24.30
N LYS A 255 30.37 35.10 25.27
CA LYS A 255 31.03 33.80 25.24
C LYS A 255 30.65 33.00 26.47
N ALA A 256 30.46 31.71 26.29
CA ALA A 256 30.33 30.78 27.42
C ALA A 256 30.97 29.44 27.09
N GLN A 257 31.51 28.78 28.10
CA GLN A 257 32.07 27.44 27.97
C GLN A 257 31.64 26.60 29.17
N GLY A 258 31.39 25.31 28.96
CA GLY A 258 31.03 24.40 30.03
C GLY A 258 30.77 22.97 29.57
N PHE A 259 30.10 22.21 30.44
CA PHE A 259 29.69 20.84 30.14
C PHE A 259 28.40 20.45 30.85
N ALA A 260 27.73 19.45 30.26
CA ALA A 260 26.61 18.75 30.85
C ALA A 260 26.88 17.24 30.91
N LYS A 261 26.36 16.57 31.95
CA LYS A 261 26.50 15.12 32.16
C LYS A 261 25.14 14.44 32.05
N ASN A 262 25.14 13.22 31.51
CA ASN A 262 23.96 12.38 31.34
C ASN A 262 22.81 13.11 30.62
N VAL A 263 23.12 13.71 29.48
CA VAL A 263 22.13 14.41 28.66
C VAL A 263 21.21 13.40 27.98
N SER A 264 19.92 13.64 28.15
CA SER A 264 18.81 12.88 27.59
C SER A 264 18.05 13.79 26.63
N VAL A 265 18.09 13.48 25.34
CA VAL A 265 17.37 14.23 24.31
C VAL A 265 16.14 13.44 23.89
N ARG A 266 14.95 14.03 24.03
CA ARG A 266 13.68 13.45 23.61
C ARG A 266 13.06 14.29 22.50
N LEU A 267 12.75 13.64 21.37
CA LEU A 267 11.97 14.25 20.29
C LEU A 267 10.46 14.24 20.63
N ASP A 268 9.99 13.29 21.43
CA ASP A 268 8.61 13.20 21.91
C ASP A 268 8.60 12.41 23.22
N GLU A 269 7.57 12.57 24.06
CA GLU A 269 7.45 11.89 25.35
C GLU A 269 7.42 10.37 25.22
N LYS A 270 6.93 9.84 24.09
CA LYS A 270 6.74 8.39 23.88
C LYS A 270 7.96 7.66 23.30
N ILE A 271 9.06 8.37 23.03
CA ILE A 271 10.25 7.80 22.39
C ILE A 271 11.35 7.57 23.43
N THR A 272 12.11 6.50 23.22
CA THR A 272 13.38 6.30 23.92
C THR A 272 14.30 7.51 23.70
N PRO A 273 14.87 8.09 24.77
CA PRO A 273 15.74 9.25 24.63
C PRO A 273 17.05 8.87 23.95
N ILE A 274 17.61 9.81 23.18
CA ILE A 274 19.01 9.79 22.78
C ILE A 274 19.83 10.07 24.03
N LYS A 275 20.74 9.15 24.37
CA LYS A 275 21.60 9.27 25.55
C LYS A 275 22.98 9.77 25.16
N ILE A 276 23.41 10.85 25.79
CA ILE A 276 24.72 11.48 25.61
C ILE A 276 25.38 11.58 27.00
N PRO A 277 26.36 10.71 27.32
CA PRO A 277 26.96 10.66 28.66
C PRO A 277 27.67 11.95 29.08
N SER A 278 28.34 12.62 28.13
CA SER A 278 29.06 13.86 28.36
C SER A 278 28.94 14.76 27.13
N LEU A 279 28.58 16.01 27.38
CA LEU A 279 28.35 17.03 26.38
C LEU A 279 29.15 18.28 26.75
N LYS A 280 30.08 18.73 25.92
CA LYS A 280 30.73 20.03 26.05
C LYS A 280 29.89 21.10 25.36
N ILE A 281 29.78 22.24 26.02
CA ILE A 281 28.98 23.38 25.59
C ILE A 281 29.95 24.53 25.29
N ASN A 282 29.91 25.05 24.06
CA ASN A 282 30.68 26.23 23.68
C ASN A 282 29.74 27.23 23.01
N PHE A 283 29.59 28.42 23.60
CA PHE A 283 28.85 29.53 23.03
C PHE A 283 29.80 30.65 22.63
N SER A 284 29.79 31.05 21.36
CA SER A 284 30.53 32.22 20.88
C SER A 284 29.95 32.69 19.56
N LYS A 285 29.97 34.01 19.29
CA LYS A 285 29.45 34.58 18.02
C LYS A 285 28.02 34.09 17.71
N GLN A 286 27.16 34.08 18.73
CA GLN A 286 25.78 33.56 18.69
C GLN A 286 25.61 32.09 18.28
N LYS A 287 26.69 31.30 18.26
CA LYS A 287 26.65 29.86 17.97
C LYS A 287 26.83 29.05 19.26
N LEU A 288 25.86 28.19 19.58
CA LEU A 288 25.95 27.20 20.66
C LEU A 288 26.33 25.84 20.07
N ASP A 289 27.59 25.48 20.20
CA ASP A 289 28.16 24.24 19.73
C ASP A 289 28.09 23.17 20.83
N LEU A 290 27.44 22.05 20.51
CA LEU A 290 27.15 20.94 21.43
C LEU A 290 28.01 19.73 21.05
N ASN A 291 29.18 19.61 21.69
CA ASN A 291 30.21 18.64 21.34
C ASN A 291 30.16 17.39 22.24
N PHE A 292 30.00 16.21 21.65
CA PHE A 292 29.98 14.94 22.38
C PHE A 292 30.75 13.85 21.64
N ALA A 293 31.46 13.01 22.39
CA ALA A 293 32.20 11.89 21.81
C ALA A 293 31.31 10.65 21.59
N ARG A 294 30.28 10.47 22.45
CA ARG A 294 29.40 9.31 22.45
C ARG A 294 27.94 9.71 22.48
N ALA A 295 27.14 9.09 21.62
CA ALA A 295 25.68 9.19 21.63
C ALA A 295 25.07 7.84 21.23
N ASN A 296 23.97 7.45 21.87
CA ASN A 296 23.28 6.20 21.59
C ASN A 296 21.76 6.44 21.53
N TYR A 297 21.11 5.83 20.54
CA TYR A 297 19.66 5.78 20.41
C TYR A 297 19.21 4.35 20.16
N ASN A 298 18.42 3.80 21.09
CA ASN A 298 17.84 2.46 20.98
C ASN A 298 18.86 1.35 20.65
N GLY A 299 20.10 1.46 21.16
CA GLY A 299 21.19 0.52 20.88
C GLY A 299 22.04 0.88 19.67
N ALA A 300 21.62 1.83 18.82
CA ALA A 300 22.36 2.31 17.68
C ALA A 300 23.40 3.37 18.07
N ASN A 301 24.60 3.21 17.53
CA ASN A 301 25.71 4.14 17.75
C ASN A 301 25.52 5.40 16.89
N LEU A 302 25.49 6.57 17.53
CA LEU A 302 25.38 7.88 16.90
C LEU A 302 26.67 8.73 17.00
N ASN A 303 27.82 8.10 17.24
CA ASN A 303 29.11 8.78 17.40
C ASN A 303 29.50 9.55 16.15
N GLY A 304 30.16 10.70 16.34
CA GLY A 304 30.55 11.59 15.25
C GLY A 304 29.40 12.42 14.67
N SER A 305 28.19 12.31 15.24
CA SER A 305 27.12 13.27 15.02
C SER A 305 27.50 14.65 15.56
N LYS A 306 26.90 15.71 15.00
CA LYS A 306 27.13 17.10 15.41
C LYS A 306 25.81 17.82 15.56
N VAL A 307 25.72 18.68 16.58
CA VAL A 307 24.57 19.57 16.78
C VAL A 307 25.10 20.94 17.15
N TYR A 308 24.55 21.97 16.52
CA TYR A 308 24.72 23.33 17.02
C TYR A 308 23.52 24.19 16.69
N LEU A 309 23.26 25.16 17.56
CA LEU A 309 22.32 26.25 17.29
C LEU A 309 23.13 27.45 16.79
N TYR A 310 22.59 28.20 15.82
CA TYR A 310 23.24 29.38 15.25
C TYR A 310 22.29 30.57 15.27
N ASP A 311 22.86 31.78 15.26
CA ASP A 311 22.12 33.05 15.30
C ASP A 311 21.08 33.11 16.44
N LEU A 312 21.42 32.52 17.59
CA LEU A 312 20.51 32.23 18.70
C LEU A 312 19.74 33.43 19.23
N LEU A 313 20.38 34.59 19.23
CA LEU A 313 19.82 35.83 19.77
C LEU A 313 19.19 36.69 18.67
N ASN A 314 19.07 36.16 17.44
CA ASN A 314 18.41 36.79 16.31
C ASN A 314 17.19 35.98 15.86
N SER A 315 16.00 36.40 16.28
CA SER A 315 14.74 35.69 16.00
C SER A 315 14.40 35.48 14.52
N LYS A 316 15.01 36.26 13.61
CA LYS A 316 14.80 36.13 12.16
C LYS A 316 15.78 35.18 11.49
N LYS A 317 16.90 34.85 12.13
CA LYS A 317 17.99 34.04 11.55
C LYS A 317 18.27 32.76 12.34
N ALA A 318 17.80 32.67 13.58
CA ALA A 318 18.01 31.53 14.45
C ALA A 318 17.63 30.20 13.79
N GLY A 319 18.43 29.18 14.06
CA GLY A 319 18.16 27.84 13.59
C GLY A 319 19.06 26.79 14.22
N ILE A 320 18.87 25.56 13.78
CA ILE A 320 19.59 24.38 14.23
C ILE A 320 20.26 23.68 13.05
N TYR A 321 21.48 23.23 13.29
CA TYR A 321 22.20 22.32 12.41
C TYR A 321 22.34 20.97 13.09
N LEU A 322 22.03 19.91 12.35
CA LEU A 322 22.11 18.53 12.78
C LEU A 322 22.89 17.73 11.74
N LEU A 323 23.98 17.10 12.14
CA LEU A 323 24.59 16.00 11.41
C LEU A 323 24.38 14.74 12.23
N ILE A 324 23.48 13.89 11.79
CA ILE A 324 23.19 12.61 12.43
C ILE A 324 23.96 11.54 11.67
N LYS A 325 24.97 10.95 12.31
CA LYS A 325 25.65 9.75 11.83
C LYS A 325 25.08 8.56 12.54
N THR A 326 24.85 7.47 11.83
CA THR A 326 24.30 6.25 12.41
C THR A 326 25.01 5.01 11.90
N GLY A 327 25.27 4.08 12.82
CA GLY A 327 25.73 2.73 12.51
C GLY A 327 24.75 1.71 13.06
N GLY A 328 23.83 1.24 12.22
CA GLY A 328 22.90 0.16 12.55
C GLY A 328 21.60 0.57 13.25
N MET A 329 21.09 1.77 12.98
CA MET A 329 19.76 2.20 13.43
C MET A 329 18.65 1.54 12.60
N ILE A 330 17.47 1.39 13.18
CA ILE A 330 16.26 0.91 12.49
C ILE A 330 15.27 2.07 12.44
N PHE A 331 14.78 2.40 11.23
CA PHE A 331 13.66 3.32 11.06
C PHE A 331 12.34 2.58 11.28
N ASP A 332 12.05 2.24 12.54
CA ASP A 332 10.88 1.47 12.93
C ASP A 332 9.59 2.31 12.96
N GLU A 333 8.45 1.64 13.21
CA GLU A 333 7.15 2.31 13.30
C GLU A 333 7.10 3.38 14.40
N LYS A 334 7.79 3.17 15.52
CA LYS A 334 7.81 4.13 16.64
C LYS A 334 8.48 5.42 16.22
N LEU A 335 9.62 5.32 15.54
CA LEU A 335 10.33 6.47 14.99
C LEU A 335 9.55 7.10 13.84
N ALA A 336 8.96 6.32 12.95
CA ALA A 336 8.13 6.86 11.87
C ALA A 336 6.94 7.67 12.41
N ASN A 337 6.26 7.18 13.44
CA ASN A 337 5.15 7.89 14.09
C ASN A 337 5.61 9.14 14.86
N ALA A 338 6.78 9.09 15.49
CA ALA A 338 7.38 10.26 16.15
C ALA A 338 7.65 11.41 15.18
N LEU A 339 8.14 11.12 13.99
CA LEU A 339 8.47 12.15 13.01
C LEU A 339 7.23 12.82 12.39
N LYS A 340 6.05 12.18 12.45
CA LYS A 340 4.79 12.80 11.98
C LYS A 340 4.44 14.08 12.73
N ASN A 341 4.80 14.18 14.02
CA ASN A 341 4.61 15.38 14.83
C ASN A 341 5.47 16.57 14.35
N TYR A 342 6.44 16.30 13.47
CA TYR A 342 7.34 17.26 12.86
C TYR A 342 7.06 17.47 11.37
N GLU A 343 5.83 17.15 10.92
CA GLU A 343 5.41 17.22 9.52
C GLU A 343 6.26 16.36 8.57
N PHE A 344 7.00 15.38 9.11
CA PHE A 344 7.77 14.42 8.33
C PHE A 344 7.07 13.07 8.32
N SER A 345 6.64 12.62 7.14
CA SER A 345 6.04 11.30 6.97
C SER A 345 6.61 10.60 5.74
N LEU A 346 6.97 9.33 5.92
CA LEU A 346 7.34 8.43 4.83
C LEU A 346 6.25 7.36 4.68
N PRO A 347 5.98 6.89 3.45
CA PRO A 347 4.94 5.88 3.20
C PRO A 347 5.34 4.47 3.65
N PHE A 348 6.50 4.32 4.29
CA PHE A 348 7.02 3.04 4.76
C PHE A 348 7.83 3.23 6.05
N TYR A 349 8.05 2.12 6.76
CA TYR A 349 9.00 1.97 7.85
C TYR A 349 9.66 0.59 7.76
N GLN A 350 10.76 0.39 8.46
CA GLN A 350 11.47 -0.89 8.53
C GLN A 350 10.83 -1.79 9.58
N LYS A 351 10.39 -2.98 9.16
CA LYS A 351 10.02 -4.08 10.06
C LYS A 351 11.27 -4.80 10.59
N SER A 352 12.35 -4.81 9.81
CA SER A 352 13.62 -5.46 10.11
C SER A 352 14.78 -4.79 9.36
N GLY A 353 16.02 -5.22 9.63
CA GLY A 353 17.24 -4.78 8.95
C GLY A 353 18.03 -3.75 9.72
N LYS A 354 19.02 -3.14 9.05
CA LYS A 354 19.88 -2.10 9.64
C LYS A 354 20.09 -0.96 8.65
N THR A 355 20.19 0.26 9.18
CA THR A 355 20.47 1.48 8.43
C THR A 355 21.73 2.12 8.98
N SER A 356 22.67 2.42 8.09
CA SER A 356 23.92 3.11 8.42
C SER A 356 24.15 4.28 7.47
N GLY A 357 24.91 5.29 7.88
CA GLY A 357 25.23 6.44 7.04
C GLY A 357 25.06 7.76 7.78
N PHE A 358 24.65 8.80 7.07
CA PHE A 358 24.42 10.10 7.66
C PHE A 358 23.22 10.85 7.07
N VAL A 359 22.68 11.73 7.88
CA VAL A 359 21.69 12.75 7.52
C VAL A 359 22.17 14.09 8.07
N GLU A 360 22.26 15.09 7.21
CA GLU A 360 22.58 16.47 7.51
C GLU A 360 21.34 17.33 7.30
N LEU A 361 20.95 18.09 8.31
CA LEU A 361 19.80 18.97 8.32
C LEU A 361 20.23 20.35 8.79
N LYS A 362 19.73 21.39 8.12
CA LYS A 362 19.82 22.77 8.59
C LYS A 362 18.42 23.38 8.52
N ILE A 363 17.88 23.68 9.70
CA ILE A 363 16.49 24.09 9.90
C ILE A 363 16.49 25.48 10.54
N GLY A 364 15.88 26.47 9.88
CA GLY A 364 15.63 27.77 10.49
C GLY A 364 14.34 27.75 11.31
N PHE A 365 14.29 28.52 12.40
CA PHE A 365 13.11 28.57 13.29
C PHE A 365 12.05 29.60 12.86
N HIS A 366 12.26 30.31 11.74
CA HIS A 366 11.29 31.25 11.19
C HIS A 366 10.38 30.57 10.16
N LYS A 367 9.14 31.06 10.00
CA LYS A 367 8.11 30.44 9.15
C LYS A 367 8.51 30.26 7.68
N ASP A 368 9.34 31.16 7.15
CA ASP A 368 9.76 31.14 5.74
C ASP A 368 11.09 30.39 5.52
N ALA A 369 11.64 29.75 6.56
CA ALA A 369 12.94 29.08 6.48
C ALA A 369 12.87 27.85 5.57
N LYS A 370 13.66 27.85 4.50
CA LYS A 370 13.90 26.61 3.74
C LYS A 370 14.71 25.64 4.58
N VAL A 371 14.24 24.41 4.69
CA VAL A 371 14.99 23.32 5.30
C VAL A 371 15.98 22.77 4.27
N PHE A 372 17.27 22.84 4.58
CA PHE A 372 18.29 22.14 3.82
C PHE A 372 18.43 20.73 4.38
N TYR A 373 18.45 19.74 3.50
CA TYR A 373 18.64 18.35 3.88
C TYR A 373 19.54 17.63 2.86
N LYS A 374 20.46 16.85 3.40
CA LYS A 374 21.37 16.00 2.63
C LYS A 374 21.60 14.70 3.37
N GLY A 375 21.75 13.61 2.66
CA GLY A 375 22.01 12.33 3.31
C GLY A 375 22.50 11.27 2.36
N ASN A 376 23.14 10.28 2.96
CA ASN A 376 23.57 9.07 2.30
C ASN A 376 23.39 7.93 3.31
N LEU A 377 22.41 7.08 3.05
CA LEU A 377 22.00 5.98 3.89
C LEU A 377 22.17 4.67 3.15
N THR A 378 22.68 3.66 3.85
CA THR A 378 22.76 2.28 3.39
C THR A 378 21.86 1.44 4.26
N LEU A 379 20.86 0.82 3.65
CA LEU A 379 20.01 -0.19 4.25
C LEU A 379 20.59 -1.57 3.92
N ALA A 380 20.57 -2.49 4.88
CA ALA A 380 21.01 -3.87 4.69
C ALA A 380 19.99 -4.85 5.28
N ASN A 381 19.67 -5.90 4.51
CA ASN A 381 18.75 -6.99 4.86
C ASN A 381 17.47 -6.47 5.51
N ALA A 382 16.77 -5.55 4.85
CA ALA A 382 15.62 -4.86 5.41
C ALA A 382 14.30 -5.39 4.83
N THR A 383 13.29 -5.46 5.69
CA THR A 383 11.89 -5.65 5.28
C THR A 383 11.16 -4.32 5.50
N LEU A 384 10.52 -3.81 4.46
CA LEU A 384 9.74 -2.57 4.48
C LEU A 384 8.26 -2.88 4.71
N SER A 385 7.56 -1.97 5.39
CA SER A 385 6.10 -2.11 5.61
C SER A 385 5.26 -1.89 4.36
N LEU A 386 5.81 -1.22 3.34
CA LEU A 386 5.14 -1.01 2.05
C LEU A 386 5.17 -2.31 1.23
N ALA A 387 4.01 -2.93 1.04
CA ALA A 387 3.83 -4.17 0.25
C ALA A 387 4.78 -5.32 0.63
N ASP A 388 5.25 -5.33 1.89
CA ASP A 388 6.17 -6.32 2.45
C ASP A 388 7.44 -6.57 1.60
N PHE A 389 7.96 -5.52 0.97
CA PHE A 389 9.20 -5.62 0.20
C PHE A 389 10.39 -5.96 1.10
N ASN A 390 11.10 -7.02 0.75
CA ASN A 390 12.42 -7.36 1.27
C ASN A 390 13.49 -6.80 0.34
N LEU A 391 14.61 -6.35 0.90
CA LEU A 391 15.77 -5.89 0.15
C LEU A 391 17.07 -6.37 0.81
N ASN A 392 18.01 -6.82 -0.01
CA ASN A 392 19.34 -7.22 0.46
C ASN A 392 20.16 -6.00 0.84
N SER A 393 20.14 -4.98 -0.01
CA SER A 393 20.82 -3.71 0.25
C SER A 393 20.15 -2.57 -0.51
N ALA A 394 20.14 -1.38 0.06
CA ALA A 394 19.80 -0.16 -0.69
C ALA A 394 20.69 1.01 -0.29
N LEU A 395 21.20 1.73 -1.29
CA LEU A 395 21.86 3.01 -1.11
C LEU A 395 20.86 4.12 -1.42
N VAL A 396 20.56 4.96 -0.45
CA VAL A 396 19.61 6.07 -0.55
C VAL A 396 20.38 7.37 -0.35
N GLN A 397 20.47 8.16 -1.40
CA GLN A 397 21.13 9.46 -1.40
C GLN A 397 20.09 10.54 -1.63
N PHE A 398 20.14 11.60 -0.83
CA PHE A 398 19.26 12.74 -1.05
C PHE A 398 20.01 14.05 -0.83
N ASP A 399 19.72 15.04 -1.66
CA ASP A 399 20.32 16.38 -1.60
C ASP A 399 19.31 17.38 -2.17
N ASN A 400 18.73 18.21 -1.30
CA ASN A 400 17.85 19.33 -1.65
C ASN A 400 16.87 19.06 -2.79
N GLY A 401 15.87 18.21 -2.53
CA GLY A 401 14.83 17.90 -3.51
C GLY A 401 15.17 16.75 -4.45
N LYS A 402 16.42 16.29 -4.54
CA LYS A 402 16.78 15.12 -5.36
C LYS A 402 16.98 13.89 -4.49
N LEU A 403 16.43 12.76 -4.91
CA LEU A 403 16.48 11.47 -4.23
C LEU A 403 16.94 10.39 -5.22
N ASN A 404 18.09 9.79 -4.96
CA ASN A 404 18.63 8.68 -5.73
C ASN A 404 18.61 7.41 -4.86
N ILE A 405 18.11 6.32 -5.41
CA ILE A 405 18.01 5.02 -4.73
C ILE A 405 18.66 3.97 -5.62
N ASP A 406 19.60 3.20 -5.09
CA ASP A 406 20.16 2.01 -5.73
C ASP A 406 19.88 0.81 -4.83
N ALA A 407 18.86 0.01 -5.17
CA ALA A 407 18.37 -1.08 -4.36
C ALA A 407 18.54 -2.43 -5.06
N ASN A 408 19.08 -3.40 -4.32
CA ASN A 408 19.39 -4.75 -4.80
C ASN A 408 18.60 -5.80 -4.01
N GLY A 409 18.16 -6.84 -4.71
CA GLY A 409 17.39 -7.95 -4.16
C GLY A 409 16.00 -7.52 -3.66
N VAL A 410 15.38 -6.54 -4.30
CA VAL A 410 14.02 -6.10 -3.99
C VAL A 410 13.06 -7.23 -4.33
N SER A 411 12.35 -7.76 -3.35
CA SER A 411 11.47 -8.91 -3.54
C SER A 411 10.25 -8.92 -2.64
N ASN A 412 9.14 -9.47 -3.15
CA ASN A 412 7.93 -9.77 -2.38
C ASN A 412 7.23 -11.00 -2.98
N SER A 413 5.92 -11.18 -2.74
CA SER A 413 5.15 -12.33 -3.23
C SER A 413 5.02 -12.41 -4.77
N PHE A 414 5.20 -11.31 -5.51
CA PHE A 414 4.98 -11.26 -6.95
C PHE A 414 6.17 -10.72 -7.76
N LEU A 415 7.14 -10.06 -7.12
CA LEU A 415 8.24 -9.37 -7.78
C LEU A 415 9.60 -9.80 -7.21
N ASN A 416 10.61 -9.93 -8.09
CA ASN A 416 12.02 -9.92 -7.74
C ASN A 416 12.79 -9.04 -8.73
N ALA A 417 13.48 -8.02 -8.23
CA ALA A 417 14.18 -7.03 -9.05
C ALA A 417 15.37 -6.36 -8.34
N ASN A 418 16.22 -5.72 -9.15
CA ASN A 418 17.11 -4.65 -8.72
C ASN A 418 16.61 -3.35 -9.36
N LEU A 419 16.67 -2.23 -8.65
CA LEU A 419 16.19 -0.95 -9.18
C LEU A 419 17.12 0.20 -8.84
N LYS A 420 17.24 1.12 -9.80
CA LYS A 420 17.87 2.43 -9.63
C LYS A 420 16.84 3.52 -9.88
N ALA A 421 16.52 4.29 -8.86
CA ALA A 421 15.56 5.38 -8.95
C ALA A 421 16.27 6.73 -8.87
N ASN A 422 15.88 7.68 -9.71
CA ASN A 422 16.20 9.09 -9.59
C ASN A 422 14.89 9.86 -9.52
N ILE A 423 14.62 10.49 -8.39
CA ILE A 423 13.35 11.15 -8.07
C ILE A 423 13.63 12.62 -7.75
N ASP A 424 12.90 13.51 -8.40
CA ASP A 424 12.88 14.94 -8.12
C ASP A 424 11.62 15.27 -7.32
N LEU A 425 11.80 15.58 -6.05
CA LEU A 425 10.75 15.90 -5.07
C LEU A 425 10.16 17.30 -5.29
N GLU A 426 10.89 18.22 -5.94
CA GLU A 426 10.38 19.55 -6.28
C GLU A 426 9.49 19.49 -7.53
N GLN A 427 9.97 18.80 -8.58
CA GLN A 427 9.20 18.55 -9.80
C GLN A 427 8.14 17.46 -9.62
N LYS A 428 8.20 16.73 -8.50
CA LYS A 428 7.32 15.62 -8.13
C LYS A 428 7.24 14.54 -9.22
N ASN A 429 8.40 14.13 -9.73
CA ASN A 429 8.51 13.08 -10.73
C ASN A 429 9.75 12.21 -10.47
N GLY A 430 9.86 11.08 -11.16
CA GLY A 430 11.02 10.21 -11.02
C GLY A 430 11.13 9.16 -12.13
N VAL A 431 12.31 8.58 -12.24
CA VAL A 431 12.62 7.53 -13.20
C VAL A 431 13.24 6.36 -12.47
N PHE A 432 12.73 5.16 -12.71
CA PHE A 432 13.22 3.90 -12.15
C PHE A 432 13.75 3.02 -13.26
N ASP A 433 15.06 2.81 -13.31
CA ASP A 433 15.69 1.79 -14.13
C ASP A 433 15.64 0.46 -13.37
N THR A 434 14.75 -0.44 -13.80
CA THR A 434 14.45 -1.69 -13.10
C THR A 434 14.97 -2.88 -13.89
N GLN A 435 15.80 -3.70 -13.24
CA GLN A 435 16.21 -5.02 -13.72
C GLN A 435 15.36 -6.07 -13.03
N LEU A 436 14.34 -6.55 -13.73
CA LEU A 436 13.37 -7.50 -13.23
C LEU A 436 13.90 -8.93 -13.45
N THR A 437 14.23 -9.60 -12.34
CA THR A 437 14.61 -11.01 -12.35
C THR A 437 13.38 -11.88 -12.64
N ARG A 438 12.26 -11.60 -11.95
CA ARG A 438 11.00 -12.34 -12.10
C ARG A 438 9.81 -11.48 -11.70
N LEU A 439 8.75 -11.50 -12.50
CA LEU A 439 7.41 -11.03 -12.20
C LEU A 439 6.49 -12.24 -12.33
N TYR A 440 5.80 -12.57 -11.25
CA TYR A 440 5.11 -13.85 -11.12
C TYR A 440 3.75 -13.67 -10.45
N TYR A 441 2.75 -14.37 -10.98
CA TYR A 441 1.43 -14.47 -10.37
C TYR A 441 0.89 -15.89 -10.54
N GLU A 442 1.08 -16.70 -9.48
CA GLU A 442 0.73 -18.13 -9.47
C GLU A 442 1.20 -18.86 -10.75
N ASP A 443 0.52 -19.92 -11.16
CA ASP A 443 0.84 -20.61 -12.40
C ASP A 443 0.34 -19.86 -13.65
N TYR A 444 -0.30 -18.70 -13.50
CA TYR A 444 -0.95 -17.98 -14.60
C TYR A 444 0.00 -17.06 -15.37
N PHE A 445 0.97 -16.45 -14.69
CA PHE A 445 1.90 -15.49 -15.30
C PHE A 445 3.31 -15.65 -14.72
N ASP A 446 4.32 -15.85 -15.57
CA ASP A 446 5.73 -15.88 -15.17
C ASP A 446 6.60 -15.22 -16.25
N MET A 447 7.05 -14.00 -15.96
CA MET A 447 7.94 -13.24 -16.83
C MET A 447 9.28 -13.04 -16.14
N ARG A 448 10.37 -13.30 -16.86
CA ARG A 448 11.73 -13.27 -16.31
C ARG A 448 12.66 -12.40 -17.13
N ASN A 449 13.72 -11.94 -16.47
CA ASN A 449 14.86 -11.26 -17.08
C ASN A 449 14.46 -10.09 -17.99
N GLN A 450 13.69 -9.14 -17.46
CA GLN A 450 13.27 -7.95 -18.19
C GLN A 450 14.03 -6.72 -17.68
N SER A 451 14.36 -5.81 -18.59
CA SER A 451 14.86 -4.48 -18.23
C SER A 451 13.81 -3.46 -18.63
N VAL A 452 13.30 -2.71 -17.64
CA VAL A 452 12.21 -1.75 -17.86
C VAL A 452 12.48 -0.44 -17.15
N LYS A 453 12.07 0.65 -17.80
CA LYS A 453 12.07 1.98 -17.21
C LYS A 453 10.65 2.31 -16.76
N LEU A 454 10.50 2.70 -15.49
CA LEU A 454 9.24 3.17 -14.92
C LEU A 454 9.33 4.68 -14.73
N LEU A 455 8.32 5.42 -15.17
CA LEU A 455 8.24 6.87 -15.03
C LEU A 455 7.17 7.19 -13.99
N LEU A 456 7.59 7.82 -12.90
CA LEU A 456 6.73 8.20 -11.78
C LEU A 456 6.36 9.68 -11.91
N ASP A 457 5.08 10.02 -11.79
CA ASP A 457 4.58 11.38 -11.59
C ASP A 457 3.70 11.39 -10.33
N PHE A 458 3.92 12.34 -9.43
CA PHE A 458 3.14 12.53 -8.21
C PHE A 458 2.82 14.00 -7.95
N LYS A 459 2.64 14.81 -9.01
CA LYS A 459 2.27 16.22 -8.91
C LYS A 459 0.91 16.44 -8.26
N GLU A 460 -0.08 15.71 -8.74
CA GLU A 460 -1.47 15.71 -8.26
C GLU A 460 -1.89 14.31 -7.77
N ALA A 461 -1.68 13.31 -8.62
CA ALA A 461 -2.00 11.91 -8.40
C ALA A 461 -0.73 11.07 -8.59
N VAL A 462 -0.61 9.95 -7.87
CA VAL A 462 0.50 9.01 -8.07
C VAL A 462 0.23 8.18 -9.32
N LYS A 463 0.99 8.45 -10.39
CA LYS A 463 0.92 7.77 -11.68
C LYS A 463 2.26 7.11 -11.98
N LEU A 464 2.19 5.91 -12.56
CA LEU A 464 3.36 5.16 -12.99
C LEU A 464 3.17 4.72 -14.44
N ASP A 465 4.03 5.19 -15.33
CA ASP A 465 4.04 4.79 -16.73
C ASP A 465 5.19 3.83 -17.00
N ILE A 466 4.91 2.77 -17.77
CA ILE A 466 5.89 1.77 -18.17
C ILE A 466 5.91 1.71 -19.70
N PRO A 467 6.70 2.56 -20.39
CA PRO A 467 6.63 2.70 -21.85
C PRO A 467 6.91 1.41 -22.61
N ALA A 468 7.82 0.57 -22.12
CA ALA A 468 8.13 -0.72 -22.76
C ALA A 468 6.94 -1.69 -22.80
N TRP A 469 5.96 -1.46 -21.92
CA TRP A 469 4.77 -2.29 -21.75
C TRP A 469 3.48 -1.58 -22.18
N ASN A 470 3.58 -0.34 -22.68
CA ASN A 470 2.44 0.55 -22.92
C ASN A 470 1.43 0.52 -21.74
N ALA A 471 1.96 0.55 -20.52
CA ALA A 471 1.16 0.44 -19.30
C ALA A 471 1.11 1.78 -18.58
N HIS A 472 -0.09 2.22 -18.25
CA HIS A 472 -0.39 3.45 -17.55
C HIS A 472 -1.15 3.10 -16.25
N LEU A 473 -0.50 3.31 -15.11
CA LEU A 473 -1.03 2.95 -13.79
C LEU A 473 -1.34 4.24 -13.00
N ASN A 474 -2.50 4.28 -12.36
CA ASN A 474 -2.92 5.37 -11.48
C ASN A 474 -3.31 4.79 -10.11
N PHE A 475 -2.80 5.41 -9.04
CA PHE A 475 -2.95 4.95 -7.66
C PHE A 475 -3.86 5.85 -6.78
N SER A 476 -4.60 6.82 -7.35
CA SER A 476 -5.40 7.79 -6.58
C SER A 476 -6.56 7.18 -5.78
N GLU A 477 -7.26 6.18 -6.32
CA GLU A 477 -8.45 5.55 -5.72
C GLU A 477 -8.30 4.02 -5.72
N GLY A 478 -7.11 3.55 -5.34
CA GLY A 478 -6.67 2.18 -5.62
C GLY A 478 -5.95 2.09 -6.96
N LEU A 479 -5.79 0.89 -7.52
CA LEU A 479 -5.11 0.67 -8.79
C LEU A 479 -6.08 0.74 -9.96
N GLU A 480 -5.88 1.71 -10.85
CA GLU A 480 -6.40 1.69 -12.21
C GLU A 480 -5.23 1.51 -13.19
N ALA A 481 -5.23 0.41 -13.96
CA ALA A 481 -4.19 0.09 -14.92
C ALA A 481 -4.77 -0.02 -16.33
N ASN A 482 -4.21 0.75 -17.26
CA ASN A 482 -4.54 0.69 -18.68
C ASN A 482 -3.32 0.17 -19.44
N LEU A 483 -3.46 -0.95 -20.13
CA LEU A 483 -2.40 -1.59 -20.91
C LEU A 483 -2.84 -1.69 -22.37
N GLU A 484 -1.94 -1.42 -23.29
CA GLU A 484 -2.20 -1.50 -24.73
C GLU A 484 -1.27 -2.48 -25.44
N ASN A 485 -1.80 -3.21 -26.42
CA ASN A 485 -1.07 -4.17 -27.27
C ASN A 485 -0.26 -5.21 -26.47
N LEU A 486 -0.98 -6.14 -25.83
CA LEU A 486 -0.41 -7.12 -24.91
C LEU A 486 0.20 -8.35 -25.60
N LYS A 487 0.35 -8.36 -26.93
CA LYS A 487 0.95 -9.47 -27.70
C LYS A 487 2.28 -9.95 -27.12
N THR A 488 3.11 -9.03 -26.63
CA THR A 488 4.42 -9.32 -26.03
C THR A 488 4.32 -10.10 -24.71
N PHE A 489 3.18 -10.04 -24.02
CA PHE A 489 2.94 -10.74 -22.77
C PHE A 489 2.40 -12.15 -22.95
N MET A 490 1.82 -12.48 -24.12
CA MET A 490 1.17 -13.77 -24.37
C MET A 490 2.06 -14.99 -24.08
N PRO A 491 3.38 -15.00 -24.39
CA PRO A 491 4.25 -16.12 -24.04
C PRO A 491 4.38 -16.38 -22.54
N TYR A 492 4.11 -15.38 -21.69
CA TYR A 492 4.20 -15.49 -20.24
C TYR A 492 2.88 -15.89 -19.59
N PHE A 493 1.76 -15.83 -20.31
CA PHE A 493 0.45 -16.27 -19.83
C PHE A 493 0.21 -17.75 -20.16
N SER A 494 0.28 -18.63 -19.15
CA SER A 494 0.07 -20.07 -19.35
C SER A 494 -1.33 -20.39 -19.91
N ALA A 495 -2.35 -19.66 -19.42
CA ALA A 495 -3.73 -19.79 -19.85
C ALA A 495 -3.98 -19.28 -21.27
N ALA A 496 -3.16 -18.35 -21.79
CA ALA A 496 -3.35 -17.84 -23.15
C ALA A 496 -3.20 -18.96 -24.19
N LYS A 497 -2.21 -19.84 -23.99
CA LYS A 497 -1.99 -21.00 -24.87
C LYS A 497 -3.14 -22.01 -24.84
N SER A 498 -3.75 -22.26 -23.68
CA SER A 498 -4.81 -23.27 -23.57
C SER A 498 -6.09 -22.85 -24.28
N VAL A 499 -6.43 -21.56 -24.23
CA VAL A 499 -7.61 -20.99 -24.90
C VAL A 499 -7.32 -20.43 -26.31
N GLY A 500 -6.06 -20.49 -26.75
CA GLY A 500 -5.63 -19.95 -28.04
C GLY A 500 -5.62 -18.43 -28.11
N LEU A 501 -5.55 -17.72 -26.98
CA LEU A 501 -5.44 -16.25 -26.94
C LEU A 501 -4.07 -15.81 -27.46
N SER A 502 -4.08 -14.87 -28.41
CA SER A 502 -2.92 -14.45 -29.18
C SER A 502 -2.57 -12.97 -29.05
N ASP A 503 -3.53 -12.12 -28.69
CA ASP A 503 -3.32 -10.69 -28.43
C ASP A 503 -4.51 -10.09 -27.67
N ILE A 504 -4.27 -8.98 -26.97
CA ILE A 504 -5.29 -8.09 -26.40
C ILE A 504 -4.91 -6.66 -26.79
N LYS A 505 -5.81 -5.93 -27.46
CA LYS A 505 -5.50 -4.55 -27.89
C LYS A 505 -5.54 -3.56 -26.75
N HIS A 506 -6.56 -3.61 -25.90
CA HIS A 506 -6.64 -2.77 -24.72
C HIS A 506 -7.14 -3.59 -23.53
N LEU A 507 -6.51 -3.37 -22.38
CA LEU A 507 -6.88 -3.96 -21.11
C LEU A 507 -6.99 -2.85 -20.08
N ARG A 508 -8.16 -2.72 -19.46
CA ARG A 508 -8.40 -1.80 -18.35
C ARG A 508 -8.75 -2.59 -17.10
N TYR A 509 -7.91 -2.48 -16.08
CA TYR A 509 -8.10 -3.06 -14.76
C TYR A 509 -8.39 -1.94 -13.75
N LYS A 510 -9.38 -2.15 -12.87
CA LYS A 510 -9.65 -1.25 -11.75
C LYS A 510 -9.94 -2.03 -10.48
N SER A 511 -9.23 -1.71 -9.40
CA SER A 511 -9.45 -2.29 -8.06
C SER A 511 -9.09 -1.32 -6.94
N ALA A 512 -9.93 -1.26 -5.91
CA ALA A 512 -9.68 -0.45 -4.72
C ALA A 512 -8.87 -1.21 -3.64
N ASN A 513 -8.96 -2.54 -3.61
CA ASN A 513 -8.45 -3.38 -2.52
C ASN A 513 -7.62 -4.59 -3.01
N PHE A 514 -7.37 -4.71 -4.31
CA PHE A 514 -6.69 -5.83 -4.98
C PHE A 514 -7.38 -7.21 -4.85
N VAL A 515 -8.58 -7.25 -4.26
CA VAL A 515 -9.41 -8.46 -4.10
C VAL A 515 -10.61 -8.41 -5.04
N ASP A 516 -11.36 -7.31 -4.96
CA ASP A 516 -12.48 -7.00 -5.84
C ASP A 516 -11.96 -6.16 -7.00
N PHE A 517 -12.25 -6.58 -8.23
CA PHE A 517 -11.76 -5.89 -9.40
C PHE A 517 -12.73 -5.97 -10.57
N ASN A 518 -12.65 -4.96 -11.43
CA ASN A 518 -13.23 -4.97 -12.76
C ASN A 518 -12.11 -4.97 -13.79
N LEU A 519 -12.25 -5.79 -14.82
CA LEU A 519 -11.29 -5.96 -15.89
C LEU A 519 -12.05 -5.94 -17.22
N SER A 520 -11.82 -4.89 -18.01
CA SER A 520 -12.35 -4.76 -19.37
C SER A 520 -11.25 -5.10 -20.37
N ILE A 521 -11.55 -6.01 -21.29
CA ILE A 521 -10.66 -6.47 -22.34
C ILE A 521 -11.32 -6.11 -23.67
N ASP A 522 -10.68 -5.24 -24.45
CA ASP A 522 -11.16 -4.86 -25.77
C ASP A 522 -10.32 -5.51 -26.87
N ASN A 523 -11.01 -6.14 -27.83
CA ASN A 523 -10.43 -6.78 -29.00
C ASN A 523 -9.37 -7.85 -28.64
N ALA A 524 -9.73 -8.79 -27.77
CA ALA A 524 -8.98 -10.02 -27.58
C ALA A 524 -9.04 -10.87 -28.86
N SER A 525 -7.89 -11.31 -29.34
CA SER A 525 -7.76 -12.13 -30.55
C SER A 525 -7.36 -13.56 -30.20
N PHE A 526 -8.02 -14.56 -30.75
CA PHE A 526 -7.77 -15.97 -30.44
C PHE A 526 -7.85 -16.88 -31.66
N GLU A 527 -7.29 -18.08 -31.53
CA GLU A 527 -7.29 -19.12 -32.56
C GLU A 527 -8.70 -19.49 -33.01
N LYS A 528 -8.83 -19.86 -34.30
CA LYS A 528 -10.09 -20.29 -34.89
C LYS A 528 -10.48 -21.68 -34.38
N ARG A 529 -11.11 -21.73 -33.21
CA ARG A 529 -11.66 -22.96 -32.61
C ARG A 529 -13.19 -23.02 -32.66
N PHE A 530 -13.85 -21.89 -32.91
CA PHE A 530 -15.30 -21.80 -32.99
C PHE A 530 -15.77 -21.11 -34.27
N LEU A 531 -16.98 -21.46 -34.72
CA LEU A 531 -17.74 -20.75 -35.73
C LEU A 531 -19.00 -20.11 -35.11
N ILE A 532 -19.30 -18.87 -35.51
CA ILE A 532 -20.55 -18.17 -35.18
C ILE A 532 -21.64 -18.67 -36.13
N ASN A 533 -22.76 -19.15 -35.57
CA ASN A 533 -23.88 -19.74 -36.29
C ASN A 533 -23.46 -20.82 -37.30
N GLY A 534 -22.37 -21.55 -37.00
CA GLY A 534 -21.82 -22.58 -37.88
C GLY A 534 -21.19 -22.08 -39.19
N LYS A 535 -21.01 -20.76 -39.38
CA LYS A 535 -20.58 -20.17 -40.66
C LYS A 535 -19.27 -19.39 -40.56
N SER A 536 -19.26 -18.34 -39.73
CA SER A 536 -18.17 -17.37 -39.70
C SER A 536 -17.18 -17.70 -38.58
N PRO A 537 -15.86 -17.53 -38.75
CA PRO A 537 -14.90 -17.81 -37.69
C PRO A 537 -15.08 -16.84 -36.51
N TYR A 538 -15.10 -17.37 -35.29
CA TYR A 538 -15.00 -16.59 -34.06
C TYR A 538 -13.51 -16.50 -33.69
N THR A 539 -12.90 -15.34 -33.92
CA THR A 539 -11.46 -15.10 -33.71
C THR A 539 -11.17 -13.85 -32.91
N GLN A 540 -12.19 -13.05 -32.61
CA GLN A 540 -12.05 -11.81 -31.86
C GLN A 540 -13.32 -11.51 -31.07
N ASP A 541 -13.15 -11.01 -29.84
CA ASP A 541 -14.23 -10.48 -29.01
C ASP A 541 -13.69 -9.51 -27.97
N SER A 542 -14.58 -8.91 -27.19
CA SER A 542 -14.26 -8.12 -26.01
C SER A 542 -14.98 -8.70 -24.79
N PHE A 543 -14.38 -8.57 -23.62
CA PHE A 543 -14.87 -9.20 -22.39
C PHE A 543 -14.91 -8.21 -21.25
N GLU A 544 -15.96 -8.30 -20.44
CA GLU A 544 -16.04 -7.67 -19.13
C GLU A 544 -15.91 -8.76 -18.06
N ILE A 545 -14.95 -8.60 -17.17
CA ILE A 545 -14.65 -9.54 -16.10
C ILE A 545 -14.77 -8.81 -14.77
N ARG A 546 -15.48 -9.40 -13.82
CA ARG A 546 -15.65 -8.83 -12.48
C ARG A 546 -15.41 -9.89 -11.42
N SER A 547 -14.59 -9.56 -10.42
CA SER A 547 -14.41 -10.35 -9.21
C SER A 547 -15.05 -9.61 -8.03
N LEU A 548 -15.95 -10.28 -7.31
CA LEU A 548 -16.56 -9.77 -6.08
C LEU A 548 -16.55 -10.87 -5.01
N GLY A 549 -15.82 -10.66 -3.92
CA GLY A 549 -15.71 -11.64 -2.82
C GLY A 549 -15.17 -13.00 -3.26
N GLY A 550 -14.32 -13.04 -4.29
CA GLY A 550 -13.76 -14.26 -4.87
C GLY A 550 -14.64 -14.96 -5.91
N ASN A 551 -15.84 -14.46 -6.21
CA ASN A 551 -16.67 -14.92 -7.32
C ASN A 551 -16.34 -14.13 -8.59
N LEU A 552 -15.98 -14.82 -9.67
CA LEU A 552 -15.60 -14.20 -10.93
C LEU A 552 -16.72 -14.39 -11.96
N THR A 553 -17.21 -13.29 -12.54
CA THR A 553 -18.12 -13.30 -13.69
C THR A 553 -17.38 -12.79 -14.92
N LEU A 554 -17.61 -13.42 -16.07
CA LEU A 554 -17.08 -13.02 -17.37
C LEU A 554 -18.24 -12.95 -18.36
N ASP A 555 -18.35 -11.84 -19.08
CA ASP A 555 -19.33 -11.63 -20.12
C ASP A 555 -18.66 -11.12 -21.40
N SER A 556 -18.91 -11.78 -22.52
CA SER A 556 -18.48 -11.28 -23.83
C SER A 556 -19.41 -10.17 -24.32
N LYS A 557 -18.86 -9.12 -24.95
CA LYS A 557 -19.67 -8.03 -25.54
C LYS A 557 -20.53 -8.53 -26.71
N SER A 558 -20.10 -9.60 -27.40
CA SER A 558 -20.91 -10.28 -28.42
C SER A 558 -22.11 -11.05 -27.87
N ASN A 559 -22.18 -11.29 -26.56
CA ASN A 559 -23.15 -12.17 -25.89
C ASN A 559 -23.10 -13.64 -26.35
N LEU A 560 -21.97 -14.09 -26.92
CA LEU A 560 -21.76 -15.48 -27.35
C LEU A 560 -21.24 -16.37 -26.21
N ILE A 561 -20.52 -15.78 -25.25
CA ILE A 561 -19.93 -16.45 -24.10
C ILE A 561 -20.25 -15.66 -22.83
N SER A 562 -20.68 -16.37 -21.79
CA SER A 562 -20.60 -15.88 -20.42
C SER A 562 -20.14 -16.99 -19.49
N ALA A 563 -19.54 -16.64 -18.36
CA ALA A 563 -19.06 -17.60 -17.37
C ALA A 563 -19.16 -17.05 -15.95
N SER A 564 -19.37 -17.95 -15.00
CA SER A 564 -19.33 -17.68 -13.57
C SER A 564 -18.47 -18.71 -12.87
N PHE A 565 -17.46 -18.26 -12.14
CA PHE A 565 -16.55 -19.10 -11.39
C PHE A 565 -16.68 -18.77 -9.91
N THR A 566 -17.05 -19.78 -9.14
CA THR A 566 -17.02 -19.76 -7.69
C THR A 566 -16.02 -20.82 -7.21
N PRO A 567 -15.62 -20.82 -5.92
CA PRO A 567 -14.71 -21.85 -5.39
C PRO A 567 -15.20 -23.29 -5.62
N ASN A 568 -16.52 -23.50 -5.72
CA ASN A 568 -17.12 -24.84 -5.79
C ASN A 568 -17.55 -25.26 -7.19
N ILE A 569 -17.83 -24.31 -8.07
CA ILE A 569 -18.42 -24.58 -9.39
C ILE A 569 -17.94 -23.58 -10.44
N LYS A 570 -17.66 -24.10 -11.64
CA LYS A 570 -17.33 -23.35 -12.85
C LYS A 570 -18.49 -23.50 -13.83
N GLU A 571 -19.18 -22.42 -14.16
CA GLU A 571 -20.33 -22.43 -15.07
C GLU A 571 -19.99 -21.62 -16.32
N ILE A 572 -20.25 -22.20 -17.49
CA ILE A 572 -19.97 -21.60 -18.80
C ILE A 572 -21.23 -21.68 -19.64
N HIS A 573 -21.64 -20.55 -20.22
CA HIS A 573 -22.74 -20.48 -21.15
C HIS A 573 -22.23 -20.08 -22.54
N LEU A 574 -22.63 -20.86 -23.54
CA LEU A 574 -22.28 -20.65 -24.94
C LEU A 574 -23.57 -20.42 -25.74
N LYS A 575 -23.55 -19.47 -26.66
CA LYS A 575 -24.68 -19.16 -27.53
C LYS A 575 -24.22 -19.03 -28.97
N ASN A 576 -24.92 -19.66 -29.91
CA ASN A 576 -24.65 -19.52 -31.34
C ASN A 576 -23.22 -19.92 -31.77
N LEU A 577 -22.56 -20.80 -31.00
CA LEU A 577 -21.17 -21.20 -31.25
C LEU A 577 -21.09 -22.68 -31.63
N THR A 578 -20.32 -22.97 -32.68
CA THR A 578 -20.01 -24.32 -33.14
C THR A 578 -18.53 -24.60 -32.94
N PHE A 579 -18.21 -25.57 -32.09
CA PHE A 579 -16.83 -25.97 -31.80
C PHE A 579 -16.26 -26.84 -32.92
N LEU A 580 -15.02 -26.56 -33.32
CA LEU A 580 -14.25 -27.36 -34.28
C LEU A 580 -13.38 -28.35 -33.52
N TYR A 581 -13.69 -29.64 -33.62
CA TYR A 581 -12.96 -30.71 -32.91
C TYR A 581 -12.13 -31.55 -33.89
N GLU A 582 -10.85 -31.72 -33.56
CA GLU A 582 -9.90 -32.58 -34.25
C GLU A 582 -9.18 -33.49 -33.23
N LYS A 583 -9.08 -34.78 -33.55
CA LYS A 583 -8.53 -35.83 -32.69
C LYS A 583 -7.01 -35.69 -32.63
N GLY A 584 -6.49 -35.55 -31.40
CA GLY A 584 -5.04 -35.47 -31.13
C GLY A 584 -4.58 -34.08 -30.63
N GLU A 585 -5.28 -33.00 -30.95
CA GLU A 585 -5.00 -31.67 -30.36
C GLU A 585 -5.60 -31.52 -28.96
N SER A 586 -6.80 -32.07 -28.73
CA SER A 586 -7.59 -31.85 -27.50
C SER A 586 -7.29 -32.85 -26.35
N GLU A 587 -6.66 -33.99 -26.62
CA GLU A 587 -6.41 -35.05 -25.62
C GLU A 587 -5.22 -34.77 -24.69
N LYS A 588 -4.33 -33.82 -25.04
CA LYS A 588 -3.14 -33.52 -24.24
C LYS A 588 -3.40 -32.63 -23.02
N SER A 589 -4.56 -31.96 -22.93
CA SER A 589 -4.82 -30.93 -21.91
C SER A 589 -6.03 -31.19 -21.00
N PHE A 590 -6.87 -32.19 -21.28
CA PHE A 590 -8.08 -32.46 -20.49
C PHE A 590 -8.38 -33.96 -20.40
N ALA A 591 -7.91 -34.59 -19.32
CA ALA A 591 -8.23 -35.99 -19.02
C ALA A 591 -9.51 -36.06 -18.17
N LEU A 592 -10.58 -36.62 -18.74
CA LEU A 592 -11.87 -36.76 -18.05
C LEU A 592 -11.73 -37.56 -16.75
N GLU A 593 -10.92 -38.61 -16.75
CA GLU A 593 -10.84 -39.56 -15.63
C GLU A 593 -10.15 -39.02 -14.39
N THR A 594 -9.28 -38.02 -14.55
CA THR A 594 -8.48 -37.44 -13.46
C THR A 594 -8.88 -36.00 -13.15
N ASN A 595 -9.98 -35.50 -13.75
CA ASN A 595 -10.40 -34.11 -13.58
C ASN A 595 -11.01 -33.91 -12.18
N PRO A 596 -10.48 -33.00 -11.34
CA PRO A 596 -11.02 -32.76 -10.00
C PRO A 596 -12.13 -31.69 -9.97
N HIS A 597 -12.44 -31.05 -11.10
CA HIS A 597 -13.29 -29.86 -11.14
C HIS A 597 -14.78 -30.19 -11.33
N ASN A 598 -15.62 -29.29 -10.80
CA ASN A 598 -17.05 -29.26 -11.07
C ASN A 598 -17.35 -28.20 -12.13
N ILE A 599 -17.75 -28.64 -13.32
CA ILE A 599 -18.01 -27.76 -14.46
C ILE A 599 -19.46 -27.94 -14.91
N LYS A 600 -20.16 -26.84 -15.19
CA LYS A 600 -21.45 -26.82 -15.88
C LYS A 600 -21.31 -26.06 -17.19
N ILE A 601 -21.92 -26.60 -18.24
CA ILE A 601 -21.95 -26.00 -19.56
C ILE A 601 -23.41 -25.88 -19.98
N GLY A 602 -23.87 -24.66 -20.20
CA GLY A 602 -25.14 -24.36 -20.86
C GLY A 602 -24.89 -23.93 -22.30
N GLY A 603 -25.64 -24.47 -23.24
CA GLY A 603 -25.55 -24.15 -24.66
C GLY A 603 -26.92 -23.78 -25.21
N ALA A 604 -27.00 -22.67 -25.92
CA ALA A 604 -28.17 -22.28 -26.72
C ALA A 604 -27.76 -22.16 -28.19
N ASN A 605 -28.34 -22.97 -29.06
CA ASN A 605 -27.97 -23.03 -30.47
C ASN A 605 -26.46 -23.26 -30.68
N VAL A 606 -25.95 -24.35 -30.12
CA VAL A 606 -24.53 -24.72 -30.14
C VAL A 606 -24.30 -25.94 -31.02
N GLY A 607 -23.06 -26.19 -31.42
CA GLY A 607 -22.74 -27.39 -32.19
C GLY A 607 -21.30 -27.85 -32.05
N VAL A 608 -21.01 -29.02 -32.59
CA VAL A 608 -19.68 -29.61 -32.68
C VAL A 608 -19.48 -30.17 -34.09
N ILE A 609 -18.41 -29.76 -34.75
CA ILE A 609 -17.96 -30.34 -36.02
C ILE A 609 -16.79 -31.26 -35.70
N LEU A 610 -16.95 -32.56 -35.98
CA LEU A 610 -15.91 -33.57 -35.86
C LEU A 610 -15.16 -33.62 -37.20
N LEU A 611 -14.04 -32.90 -37.29
CA LEU A 611 -13.29 -32.69 -38.53
C LEU A 611 -12.79 -34.02 -39.13
N ASP A 612 -12.24 -34.92 -38.30
CA ASP A 612 -11.71 -36.21 -38.76
C ASP A 612 -12.77 -37.15 -39.34
N MET A 613 -14.01 -37.00 -38.89
CA MET A 613 -15.12 -37.87 -39.27
C MET A 613 -16.03 -37.24 -40.31
N ASN A 614 -15.83 -35.96 -40.61
CA ASN A 614 -16.75 -35.12 -41.38
C ASN A 614 -18.21 -35.27 -40.87
N LYS A 615 -18.42 -35.03 -39.57
CA LYS A 615 -19.74 -35.11 -38.91
C LYS A 615 -20.05 -33.81 -38.18
N THR A 616 -21.34 -33.49 -38.09
CA THR A 616 -21.79 -32.28 -37.39
C THR A 616 -22.91 -32.59 -36.43
N LEU A 617 -22.71 -32.27 -35.15
CA LEU A 617 -23.74 -32.30 -34.14
C LEU A 617 -24.23 -30.87 -33.90
N HIS A 618 -25.53 -30.69 -33.89
CA HIS A 618 -26.18 -29.42 -33.61
C HIS A 618 -27.16 -29.60 -32.47
N PHE A 619 -27.26 -28.60 -31.59
CA PHE A 619 -28.09 -28.61 -30.41
C PHE A 619 -28.74 -27.25 -30.22
N GLU A 620 -30.08 -27.22 -30.20
CA GLU A 620 -30.84 -26.03 -29.82
C GLU A 620 -30.64 -25.70 -28.34
N ARG A 621 -30.60 -26.74 -27.49
CA ARG A 621 -30.25 -26.65 -26.07
C ARG A 621 -29.27 -27.75 -25.71
N LEU A 622 -28.25 -27.42 -24.93
CA LEU A 622 -27.28 -28.34 -24.33
C LEU A 622 -27.09 -27.98 -22.86
N GLU A 623 -27.23 -28.94 -21.98
CA GLU A 623 -26.90 -28.82 -20.56
C GLU A 623 -25.97 -29.97 -20.20
N ALA A 624 -24.70 -29.65 -20.00
CA ALA A 624 -23.69 -30.62 -19.59
C ALA A 624 -23.13 -30.29 -18.21
N SER A 625 -22.79 -31.32 -17.45
CA SER A 625 -22.13 -31.19 -16.16
C SER A 625 -21.03 -32.24 -16.04
N LEU A 626 -19.87 -31.79 -15.60
CA LEU A 626 -18.75 -32.62 -15.19
C LEU A 626 -18.62 -32.50 -13.68
N ASN A 627 -18.72 -33.61 -12.96
CA ASN A 627 -18.41 -33.70 -11.54
C ASN A 627 -17.39 -34.81 -11.35
N LYS A 628 -16.15 -34.41 -11.06
CA LYS A 628 -14.98 -35.30 -11.05
C LYS A 628 -14.85 -36.01 -12.41
N ALA A 629 -14.93 -37.34 -12.44
CA ALA A 629 -14.85 -38.16 -13.65
C ALA A 629 -16.22 -38.47 -14.28
N VAL A 630 -17.32 -37.88 -13.80
CA VAL A 630 -18.68 -38.15 -14.27
C VAL A 630 -19.19 -37.00 -15.13
N LEU A 631 -19.35 -37.26 -16.42
CA LEU A 631 -19.95 -36.35 -17.40
C LEU A 631 -21.40 -36.74 -17.65
N ASN A 632 -22.33 -35.83 -17.38
CA ASN A 632 -23.73 -35.93 -17.79
C ASN A 632 -24.03 -34.83 -18.80
N ALA A 633 -24.76 -35.14 -19.87
CA ALA A 633 -25.27 -34.13 -20.78
C ALA A 633 -26.71 -34.45 -21.21
N ASN A 634 -27.54 -33.42 -21.26
CA ASN A 634 -28.86 -33.45 -21.86
C ASN A 634 -28.88 -32.43 -23.00
N ALA A 635 -29.35 -32.82 -24.17
CA ALA A 635 -29.44 -31.93 -25.32
C ALA A 635 -30.71 -32.16 -26.14
N SER A 636 -31.12 -31.15 -26.89
CA SER A 636 -32.22 -31.24 -27.85
C SER A 636 -31.85 -30.63 -29.18
N SER A 637 -32.34 -31.23 -30.27
CA SER A 637 -32.22 -30.72 -31.64
C SER A 637 -33.49 -31.07 -32.39
N GLY A 638 -34.30 -30.09 -32.79
CA GLY A 638 -35.65 -30.35 -33.29
C GLY A 638 -36.45 -31.21 -32.30
N LYS A 639 -36.94 -32.37 -32.76
CA LYS A 639 -37.67 -33.32 -31.92
C LYS A 639 -36.75 -34.27 -31.12
N ALA A 640 -35.47 -34.34 -31.48
CA ALA A 640 -34.52 -35.26 -30.87
C ALA A 640 -34.23 -34.86 -29.41
N GLN A 641 -34.26 -35.84 -28.51
CA GLN A 641 -33.83 -35.70 -27.12
C GLN A 641 -32.64 -36.61 -26.87
N ILE A 642 -31.53 -36.04 -26.42
CA ILE A 642 -30.25 -36.71 -26.23
C ILE A 642 -29.90 -36.68 -24.74
N THR A 643 -29.65 -37.85 -24.16
CA THR A 643 -29.10 -37.99 -22.82
C THR A 643 -27.81 -38.79 -22.91
N PHE A 644 -26.74 -38.24 -22.33
CA PHE A 644 -25.42 -38.82 -22.32
C PHE A 644 -24.88 -38.89 -20.90
N HIS A 645 -24.29 -40.02 -20.55
CA HIS A 645 -23.62 -40.26 -19.28
C HIS A 645 -22.33 -41.02 -19.53
N LYS A 646 -21.20 -40.48 -19.05
CA LYS A 646 -19.90 -41.13 -19.08
C LYS A 646 -19.22 -41.04 -17.73
N SER A 647 -18.74 -42.18 -17.24
CA SER A 647 -17.91 -42.35 -16.05
C SER A 647 -16.84 -43.41 -16.33
N PRO A 648 -15.83 -43.61 -15.47
CA PRO A 648 -14.79 -44.64 -15.67
C PRO A 648 -15.32 -46.08 -15.80
N GLN A 649 -16.56 -46.34 -15.38
CA GLN A 649 -17.15 -47.69 -15.37
C GLN A 649 -18.38 -47.81 -16.29
N ARG A 650 -18.90 -46.69 -16.79
CA ARG A 650 -20.19 -46.65 -17.49
C ARG A 650 -20.20 -45.60 -18.58
N LEU A 651 -20.56 -46.04 -19.78
CA LEU A 651 -20.99 -45.22 -20.91
C LEU A 651 -22.47 -45.49 -21.15
N ASN A 652 -23.27 -44.45 -21.27
CA ASN A 652 -24.68 -44.54 -21.66
C ASN A 652 -25.04 -43.35 -22.56
N LEU A 653 -25.59 -43.63 -23.74
CA LEU A 653 -26.12 -42.63 -24.67
C LEU A 653 -27.52 -43.08 -25.08
N VAL A 654 -28.50 -42.21 -24.89
CA VAL A 654 -29.87 -42.41 -25.36
C VAL A 654 -30.24 -41.23 -26.23
N VAL A 655 -30.70 -41.51 -27.44
CA VAL A 655 -31.23 -40.50 -28.36
C VAL A 655 -32.61 -40.95 -28.82
N ASN A 656 -33.63 -40.17 -28.49
CA ASN A 656 -35.02 -40.47 -28.83
C ASN A 656 -35.55 -39.46 -29.84
N ASN A 657 -36.42 -39.92 -30.74
CA ASN A 657 -37.17 -39.09 -31.69
C ASN A 657 -36.28 -38.24 -32.62
N MET A 658 -35.17 -38.79 -33.12
CA MET A 658 -34.42 -38.14 -34.21
C MET A 658 -35.30 -38.10 -35.46
N ASP A 659 -35.26 -36.98 -36.17
CA ASP A 659 -35.81 -36.84 -37.51
C ASP A 659 -34.71 -37.06 -38.57
N ASP A 660 -35.13 -37.07 -39.82
CA ASP A 660 -34.25 -37.18 -40.98
C ASP A 660 -33.27 -36.00 -41.09
N GLU A 661 -33.71 -34.78 -40.76
CA GLU A 661 -32.84 -33.59 -40.72
C GLU A 661 -31.65 -33.78 -39.77
N PHE A 662 -31.90 -34.23 -38.53
CA PHE A 662 -30.84 -34.49 -37.55
C PHE A 662 -29.81 -35.50 -38.07
N LEU A 663 -30.26 -36.64 -38.60
CA LEU A 663 -29.35 -37.68 -39.11
C LEU A 663 -28.61 -37.24 -40.36
N ASN A 664 -29.27 -36.51 -41.26
CA ASN A 664 -28.64 -36.01 -42.47
C ASN A 664 -27.58 -34.96 -42.16
N LEU A 665 -27.84 -34.08 -41.19
CA LEU A 665 -26.86 -33.12 -40.68
C LEU A 665 -25.68 -33.83 -40.00
N PHE A 666 -25.97 -34.82 -39.15
CA PHE A 666 -24.93 -35.63 -38.53
C PHE A 666 -24.04 -36.29 -39.58
N LEU A 667 -24.65 -36.92 -40.58
CA LEU A 667 -23.93 -37.68 -41.60
C LEU A 667 -23.27 -36.82 -42.68
N GLN A 668 -23.67 -35.55 -42.78
CA GLN A 668 -23.33 -34.63 -43.88
C GLN A 668 -23.78 -35.18 -45.24
N LYS A 669 -24.97 -35.78 -45.28
CA LYS A 669 -25.57 -36.44 -46.48
C LYS A 669 -27.09 -36.42 -46.40
N GLU A 670 -27.77 -36.29 -47.53
CA GLU A 670 -29.24 -36.47 -47.63
C GLU A 670 -29.61 -37.96 -47.74
N ALA A 671 -29.23 -38.75 -46.74
CA ALA A 671 -29.36 -40.20 -46.77
C ALA A 671 -30.77 -40.69 -46.41
N PHE A 672 -31.49 -39.93 -45.58
CA PHE A 672 -32.79 -40.28 -45.05
C PHE A 672 -33.83 -39.25 -45.47
N ARG A 673 -35.06 -39.71 -45.70
CA ARG A 673 -36.24 -38.85 -45.90
C ARG A 673 -37.39 -39.39 -45.08
N GLU A 674 -37.99 -38.51 -44.29
CA GLU A 674 -39.02 -38.85 -43.31
C GLU A 674 -38.53 -39.87 -42.26
N GLY A 675 -39.40 -40.15 -41.28
CA GLY A 675 -39.20 -41.19 -40.29
C GLY A 675 -38.76 -40.70 -38.92
N VAL A 676 -38.74 -41.64 -37.99
CA VAL A 676 -38.34 -41.41 -36.60
C VAL A 676 -37.31 -42.46 -36.21
N PHE A 677 -36.20 -42.00 -35.62
CA PHE A 677 -35.09 -42.86 -35.26
C PHE A 677 -34.76 -42.74 -33.77
N ASN A 678 -34.43 -43.88 -33.16
CA ASN A 678 -33.96 -43.94 -31.78
C ASN A 678 -32.61 -44.66 -31.73
N ALA A 679 -31.76 -44.26 -30.79
CA ALA A 679 -30.49 -44.93 -30.53
C ALA A 679 -30.29 -45.10 -29.02
N LYS A 680 -29.81 -46.27 -28.62
CA LYS A 680 -29.32 -46.53 -27.26
C LYS A 680 -27.92 -47.15 -27.36
N VAL A 681 -26.98 -46.70 -26.54
CA VAL A 681 -25.66 -47.30 -26.38
C VAL A 681 -25.38 -47.41 -24.89
N GLU A 682 -24.93 -48.57 -24.42
CA GLU A 682 -24.56 -48.82 -23.03
C GLU A 682 -23.28 -49.68 -22.96
N GLY A 683 -22.37 -49.40 -22.04
CA GLY A 683 -21.09 -50.10 -21.98
C GLY A 683 -20.19 -49.68 -20.84
N SER A 684 -19.00 -50.30 -20.77
CA SER A 684 -17.97 -49.94 -19.79
C SER A 684 -17.03 -48.84 -20.29
N GLY A 685 -17.06 -48.51 -21.59
CA GLY A 685 -16.24 -47.46 -22.19
C GLY A 685 -16.52 -47.27 -23.68
N ASP A 686 -15.74 -46.41 -24.33
CA ASP A 686 -15.82 -46.11 -25.77
C ASP A 686 -15.25 -47.22 -26.69
N GLU A 687 -14.46 -48.14 -26.12
CA GLU A 687 -14.00 -49.35 -26.80
C GLU A 687 -14.87 -50.59 -26.53
N PHE A 688 -15.73 -50.55 -25.50
CA PHE A 688 -16.51 -51.68 -25.03
C PHE A 688 -17.95 -51.26 -24.71
N PHE A 689 -18.83 -51.39 -25.70
CA PHE A 689 -20.24 -51.05 -25.56
C PHE A 689 -21.11 -51.93 -26.45
N GLU A 690 -22.38 -52.03 -26.09
CA GLU A 690 -23.46 -52.52 -26.94
C GLU A 690 -24.42 -51.39 -27.26
N GLY A 691 -25.20 -51.56 -28.31
CA GLY A 691 -26.15 -50.56 -28.72
C GLY A 691 -27.24 -51.08 -29.63
N GLU A 692 -28.27 -50.25 -29.72
CA GLU A 692 -29.48 -50.48 -30.49
C GLU A 692 -29.78 -49.22 -31.30
N PHE A 693 -30.11 -49.41 -32.57
CA PHE A 693 -30.62 -48.36 -33.45
C PHE A 693 -31.96 -48.79 -34.03
N GLU A 694 -33.01 -48.03 -33.75
CA GLU A 694 -34.36 -48.25 -34.27
C GLU A 694 -34.72 -47.19 -35.30
N VAL A 695 -35.43 -47.61 -36.33
CA VAL A 695 -35.93 -46.75 -37.40
C VAL A 695 -37.39 -47.08 -37.69
N LYS A 696 -38.22 -46.05 -37.88
CA LYS A 696 -39.62 -46.20 -38.26
C LYS A 696 -39.98 -45.29 -39.42
N ASN A 697 -40.63 -45.86 -40.43
CA ASN A 697 -41.23 -45.17 -41.57
C ASN A 697 -40.30 -44.16 -42.25
N THR A 698 -39.16 -44.62 -42.78
CA THR A 698 -38.20 -43.78 -43.50
C THR A 698 -37.90 -44.31 -44.89
N TYR A 699 -37.49 -43.42 -45.78
CA TYR A 699 -36.86 -43.77 -47.05
C TYR A 699 -35.35 -43.57 -46.96
N VAL A 700 -34.57 -44.62 -47.25
CA VAL A 700 -33.11 -44.57 -47.25
C VAL A 700 -32.58 -44.56 -48.68
N LYS A 701 -31.73 -43.59 -49.00
CA LYS A 701 -31.09 -43.42 -50.31
C LYS A 701 -29.64 -42.95 -50.12
N ASP A 702 -28.80 -43.10 -51.13
CA ASP A 702 -27.48 -42.44 -51.21
C ASP A 702 -26.47 -42.83 -50.11
N LEU A 703 -26.75 -43.94 -49.41
CA LEU A 703 -25.77 -44.72 -48.66
C LEU A 703 -25.15 -45.76 -49.58
N LYS A 704 -23.82 -45.81 -49.65
CA LYS A 704 -23.10 -46.72 -50.56
C LYS A 704 -23.50 -48.19 -50.38
N GLY A 705 -23.71 -48.65 -49.15
CA GLY A 705 -24.19 -50.01 -48.90
C GLY A 705 -25.59 -50.29 -49.47
N ILE A 706 -26.51 -49.34 -49.36
CA ILE A 706 -27.87 -49.46 -49.92
C ILE A 706 -27.82 -49.38 -51.46
N ASN A 707 -27.04 -48.45 -52.01
CA ASN A 707 -26.88 -48.30 -53.47
C ASN A 707 -26.26 -49.55 -54.11
N GLN A 708 -25.28 -50.18 -53.45
CA GLN A 708 -24.67 -51.42 -53.92
C GLN A 708 -25.60 -52.62 -53.76
N LEU A 709 -26.41 -52.68 -52.69
CA LEU A 709 -27.45 -53.70 -52.54
C LEU A 709 -28.49 -53.59 -53.66
N VAL A 710 -28.95 -52.37 -53.98
CA VAL A 710 -29.86 -52.10 -55.11
C VAL A 710 -29.24 -52.58 -56.43
N SER A 711 -27.99 -52.20 -56.69
CA SER A 711 -27.27 -52.58 -57.90
C SER A 711 -27.11 -54.10 -58.02
N PHE A 712 -26.84 -54.78 -56.91
CA PHE A 712 -26.76 -56.24 -56.86
C PHE A 712 -28.09 -56.91 -57.20
N VAL A 713 -29.19 -56.47 -56.59
CA VAL A 713 -30.55 -56.96 -56.91
C VAL A 713 -30.85 -56.79 -58.41
N ASP A 714 -30.38 -55.71 -59.03
CA ASP A 714 -30.54 -55.45 -60.47
C ASP A 714 -29.74 -56.40 -61.37
N THR A 715 -28.61 -56.91 -60.88
CA THR A 715 -27.72 -57.79 -61.67
C THR A 715 -28.03 -59.28 -61.52
N VAL A 716 -28.81 -59.68 -60.53
CA VAL A 716 -29.15 -61.10 -60.26
C VAL A 716 -30.54 -61.40 -60.82
N PRO A 717 -30.67 -62.14 -61.94
CA PRO A 717 -31.95 -62.33 -62.64
C PRO A 717 -33.07 -62.89 -61.76
N SER A 718 -32.73 -63.76 -60.80
CA SER A 718 -33.68 -64.31 -59.85
C SER A 718 -34.24 -63.25 -58.90
N LEU A 719 -33.54 -62.15 -58.64
CA LEU A 719 -33.94 -61.09 -57.70
C LEU A 719 -34.63 -59.90 -58.37
N VAL A 720 -34.36 -59.64 -59.65
CA VAL A 720 -34.95 -58.51 -60.43
C VAL A 720 -36.48 -58.59 -60.49
N MET A 721 -37.04 -59.80 -60.48
CA MET A 721 -38.48 -60.07 -60.54
C MET A 721 -39.26 -59.56 -59.31
N PHE A 722 -38.55 -59.18 -58.24
CA PHE A 722 -39.11 -58.88 -56.92
C PHE A 722 -39.09 -57.39 -56.56
N ARG A 723 -38.96 -56.50 -57.55
CA ARG A 723 -38.93 -55.04 -57.36
C ARG A 723 -40.32 -54.48 -57.01
N ALA A 724 -40.35 -53.60 -56.01
CA ALA A 724 -41.43 -52.64 -55.84
C ALA A 724 -41.31 -51.53 -56.90
N PRO A 725 -42.41 -51.02 -57.49
CA PRO A 725 -42.38 -49.92 -58.47
C PRO A 725 -41.68 -48.64 -57.96
N THR A 726 -41.65 -48.43 -56.64
CA THR A 726 -41.20 -47.20 -55.97
C THR A 726 -39.72 -47.17 -55.60
N PHE A 727 -39.02 -48.31 -55.69
CA PHE A 727 -37.65 -48.50 -55.18
C PHE A 727 -36.62 -47.53 -55.78
N ASN A 728 -36.71 -47.26 -57.08
CA ASN A 728 -35.73 -46.41 -57.78
C ASN A 728 -36.01 -44.89 -57.63
N GLN A 729 -37.21 -44.48 -57.24
CA GLN A 729 -37.60 -43.06 -57.19
C GLN A 729 -37.43 -42.44 -55.80
N LYS A 730 -37.86 -43.14 -54.75
CA LYS A 730 -37.83 -42.63 -53.37
C LYS A 730 -36.73 -43.23 -52.49
N GLY A 731 -36.10 -44.34 -52.90
CA GLY A 731 -35.15 -45.11 -52.08
C GLY A 731 -35.80 -46.34 -51.45
N LEU A 732 -35.03 -47.09 -50.63
CA LEU A 732 -35.55 -48.24 -49.88
C LEU A 732 -36.44 -47.73 -48.74
N HIS A 733 -37.74 -48.06 -48.79
CA HIS A 733 -38.66 -47.77 -47.70
C HIS A 733 -38.52 -48.80 -46.57
N ILE A 734 -38.29 -48.32 -45.35
CA ILE A 734 -38.18 -49.11 -44.13
C ILE A 734 -39.35 -48.71 -43.22
N GLN A 735 -40.30 -49.61 -43.02
CA GLN A 735 -41.44 -49.42 -42.13
C GLN A 735 -41.01 -49.51 -40.67
N ASN A 736 -40.29 -50.58 -40.32
CA ASN A 736 -39.68 -50.79 -39.02
C ASN A 736 -38.29 -51.40 -39.22
N GLY A 737 -37.29 -50.86 -38.55
CA GLY A 737 -35.96 -51.44 -38.56
C GLY A 737 -35.32 -51.38 -37.19
N LYS A 738 -34.52 -52.40 -36.88
CA LYS A 738 -33.77 -52.52 -35.64
C LYS A 738 -32.41 -53.12 -35.92
N VAL A 739 -31.37 -52.47 -35.41
CA VAL A 739 -29.98 -52.92 -35.49
C VAL A 739 -29.43 -53.03 -34.08
N LEU A 740 -29.04 -54.24 -33.68
CA LEU A 740 -28.30 -54.52 -32.46
C LEU A 740 -26.83 -54.72 -32.81
N PHE A 741 -25.96 -53.98 -32.13
CA PHE A 741 -24.53 -54.01 -32.36
C PHE A 741 -23.76 -54.02 -31.04
N ASN A 742 -22.56 -54.59 -31.06
CA ASN A 742 -21.61 -54.47 -29.97
C ASN A 742 -20.22 -54.14 -30.51
N ARG A 743 -19.46 -53.36 -29.74
CA ARG A 743 -18.08 -53.00 -30.03
C ARG A 743 -17.17 -53.61 -28.98
N LYS A 744 -16.10 -54.25 -29.46
CA LYS A 744 -14.95 -54.70 -28.68
C LYS A 744 -13.68 -54.22 -29.36
N LYS A 745 -13.10 -53.14 -28.85
CA LYS A 745 -11.96 -52.42 -29.44
C LYS A 745 -12.22 -52.02 -30.90
N ASP A 746 -11.51 -52.62 -31.85
CA ASP A 746 -11.62 -52.33 -33.27
C ASP A 746 -12.71 -53.15 -33.98
N LEU A 747 -13.30 -54.13 -33.30
CA LEU A 747 -14.33 -54.99 -33.87
C LEU A 747 -15.72 -54.47 -33.50
N LEU A 748 -16.50 -54.08 -34.50
CA LEU A 748 -17.92 -53.74 -34.38
C LEU A 748 -18.73 -54.93 -34.92
N SER A 749 -19.35 -55.70 -34.04
CA SER A 749 -20.22 -56.82 -34.39
C SER A 749 -21.66 -56.34 -34.54
N PHE A 750 -22.36 -56.83 -35.55
CA PHE A 750 -23.80 -56.64 -35.74
C PHE A 750 -24.47 -57.96 -35.38
N ASP A 751 -25.03 -58.05 -34.17
CA ASP A 751 -25.66 -59.28 -33.67
C ASP A 751 -27.00 -59.54 -34.36
N ALA A 752 -27.69 -58.46 -34.71
CA ALA A 752 -28.94 -58.51 -35.45
C ALA A 752 -29.15 -57.23 -36.26
N ILE A 753 -29.38 -57.37 -37.55
CA ILE A 753 -29.96 -56.36 -38.43
C ILE A 753 -31.33 -56.92 -38.83
N ASN A 754 -32.40 -56.17 -38.62
CA ASN A 754 -33.73 -56.49 -39.12
C ASN A 754 -34.36 -55.22 -39.68
N LEU A 755 -34.57 -55.19 -40.99
CA LEU A 755 -35.22 -54.09 -41.67
C LEU A 755 -36.46 -54.64 -42.37
N GLU A 756 -37.63 -54.17 -41.98
CA GLU A 756 -38.91 -54.52 -42.58
C GLU A 756 -39.32 -53.47 -43.59
N GLY A 757 -39.36 -53.84 -44.86
CA GLY A 757 -39.74 -52.96 -45.97
C GLY A 757 -41.02 -53.41 -46.67
N ASP A 758 -41.50 -52.57 -47.60
CA ASP A 758 -42.76 -52.83 -48.32
C ASP A 758 -42.70 -54.09 -49.20
N SER A 759 -41.52 -54.43 -49.72
CA SER A 759 -41.33 -55.54 -50.68
C SER A 759 -40.21 -56.50 -50.29
N VAL A 760 -39.28 -56.06 -49.45
CA VAL A 760 -38.13 -56.85 -49.01
C VAL A 760 -37.93 -56.65 -47.52
N ASP A 761 -37.82 -57.76 -46.80
CA ASP A 761 -37.21 -57.77 -45.46
C ASP A 761 -35.75 -58.15 -45.55
N LEU A 762 -34.93 -57.54 -44.71
CA LEU A 762 -33.51 -57.80 -44.61
C LEU A 762 -33.17 -58.20 -43.18
N PHE A 763 -32.71 -59.44 -43.03
CA PHE A 763 -32.10 -59.94 -41.80
C PHE A 763 -30.59 -60.00 -41.98
N GLY A 764 -29.81 -59.66 -40.98
CA GLY A 764 -28.35 -59.63 -41.11
C GLY A 764 -27.61 -59.85 -39.81
N LEU A 765 -26.41 -60.41 -39.93
CA LEU A 765 -25.43 -60.53 -38.85
C LEU A 765 -24.02 -60.44 -39.42
N GLY A 766 -23.05 -60.02 -38.62
CA GLY A 766 -21.66 -59.98 -39.07
C GLY A 766 -20.80 -59.03 -38.26
N SER A 767 -19.75 -58.50 -38.87
CA SER A 767 -18.86 -57.56 -38.19
C SER A 767 -18.16 -56.60 -39.16
N ALA A 768 -17.69 -55.49 -38.63
CA ALA A 768 -16.77 -54.56 -39.27
C ALA A 768 -15.51 -54.43 -38.41
N ASN A 769 -14.34 -54.45 -39.05
CA ASN A 769 -13.08 -54.12 -38.41
C ASN A 769 -12.74 -52.66 -38.74
N LEU A 770 -12.89 -51.79 -37.73
CA LEU A 770 -12.74 -50.34 -37.87
C LEU A 770 -11.29 -49.95 -38.20
N ARG A 771 -10.31 -50.71 -37.71
CA ARG A 771 -8.87 -50.47 -37.96
C ARG A 771 -8.47 -50.88 -39.37
N LEU A 772 -8.95 -52.03 -39.85
CA LEU A 772 -8.65 -52.52 -41.20
C LEU A 772 -9.59 -51.92 -42.27
N ASN A 773 -10.61 -51.15 -41.85
CA ASN A 773 -11.69 -50.65 -42.70
C ASN A 773 -12.38 -51.77 -43.51
N THR A 774 -12.52 -52.96 -42.94
CA THR A 774 -13.13 -54.13 -43.63
C THR A 774 -14.50 -54.46 -43.06
N LEU A 775 -15.40 -54.92 -43.92
CA LEU A 775 -16.75 -55.36 -43.59
C LEU A 775 -16.90 -56.85 -43.93
N ASP A 776 -17.56 -57.61 -43.07
CA ASP A 776 -18.02 -58.96 -43.35
C ASP A 776 -19.42 -59.18 -42.76
N LEU A 777 -20.46 -59.15 -43.61
CA LEU A 777 -21.85 -59.38 -43.22
C LEU A 777 -22.44 -60.56 -43.98
N ASN A 778 -23.26 -61.35 -43.29
CA ASN A 778 -24.18 -62.30 -43.90
C ASN A 778 -25.59 -61.69 -43.82
N LEU A 779 -26.25 -61.54 -44.96
CA LEU A 779 -27.61 -61.01 -45.05
C LEU A 779 -28.55 -62.07 -45.62
N GLU A 780 -29.78 -62.12 -45.12
CA GLU A 780 -30.89 -62.91 -45.66
C GLU A 780 -31.96 -61.92 -46.13
N LEU A 781 -32.26 -61.93 -47.43
CA LEU A 781 -33.35 -61.14 -48.01
C LEU A 781 -34.58 -62.02 -48.14
N LYS A 782 -35.70 -61.59 -47.55
CA LYS A 782 -37.01 -62.22 -47.72
C LYS A 782 -37.90 -61.33 -48.59
N THR A 783 -38.36 -61.87 -49.70
CA THR A 783 -39.08 -61.15 -50.74
C THR A 783 -40.50 -61.71 -50.92
N LEU A 784 -41.31 -61.08 -51.79
CA LEU A 784 -42.69 -61.51 -52.16
C LEU A 784 -43.79 -61.31 -51.10
N LYS A 785 -43.60 -60.45 -50.09
CA LYS A 785 -44.61 -60.16 -49.06
C LYS A 785 -45.98 -59.75 -49.60
N SER A 786 -45.99 -58.87 -50.61
CA SER A 786 -47.21 -58.32 -51.22
C SER A 786 -47.73 -59.19 -52.36
N ALA A 787 -46.95 -60.17 -52.82
CA ALA A 787 -47.31 -61.08 -53.90
C ALA A 787 -47.94 -62.39 -53.40
N SER A 788 -47.78 -62.75 -52.12
CA SER A 788 -48.44 -63.93 -51.52
C SER A 788 -49.98 -63.87 -51.64
N ASP A 789 -50.59 -62.68 -51.48
CA ASP A 789 -52.04 -62.50 -51.64
C ASP A 789 -52.52 -62.64 -53.11
N ALA A 790 -51.66 -62.32 -54.08
CA ALA A 790 -51.95 -62.43 -55.51
C ALA A 790 -51.65 -63.83 -56.07
N ILE A 791 -50.57 -64.47 -55.62
CA ILE A 791 -50.06 -65.78 -56.09
C ILE A 791 -50.82 -66.94 -55.44
N SER A 792 -51.38 -66.77 -54.23
CA SER A 792 -52.22 -67.78 -53.57
C SER A 792 -53.47 -68.20 -54.38
N LYS A 793 -53.82 -67.45 -55.44
CA LYS A 793 -54.95 -67.74 -56.35
C LYS A 793 -54.58 -68.60 -57.57
N VAL A 794 -53.32 -68.99 -57.77
CA VAL A 794 -52.87 -69.82 -58.92
C VAL A 794 -52.37 -71.20 -58.44
N PRO A 795 -53.13 -72.30 -58.63
CA PRO A 795 -52.88 -73.58 -57.96
C PRO A 795 -51.55 -74.27 -58.28
N ILE A 796 -51.04 -74.13 -59.51
CA ILE A 796 -49.92 -74.96 -60.03
C ILE A 796 -48.53 -74.41 -59.61
N LEU A 797 -48.43 -73.12 -59.29
CA LEU A 797 -47.18 -72.47 -58.86
C LEU A 797 -46.94 -72.52 -57.34
N ASN A 798 -47.97 -72.89 -56.56
CA ASN A 798 -47.97 -72.75 -55.10
C ASN A 798 -47.07 -73.76 -54.38
N TYR A 799 -46.78 -74.94 -54.98
CA TYR A 799 -46.08 -76.04 -54.29
C TYR A 799 -44.67 -76.33 -54.83
N VAL A 800 -44.37 -76.03 -56.10
CA VAL A 800 -43.11 -76.44 -56.75
C VAL A 800 -41.98 -75.42 -56.54
N VAL A 801 -42.30 -74.14 -56.32
CA VAL A 801 -41.29 -73.05 -56.25
C VAL A 801 -41.22 -72.36 -54.89
N LEU A 802 -42.31 -72.31 -54.11
CA LEU A 802 -42.44 -71.38 -52.98
C LEU A 802 -42.46 -72.01 -51.57
N GLY A 803 -42.67 -73.34 -51.46
CA GLY A 803 -42.74 -74.05 -50.17
C GLY A 803 -43.85 -73.54 -49.20
N ASP A 804 -43.95 -74.15 -48.02
CA ASP A 804 -45.05 -73.95 -47.05
C ASP A 804 -45.24 -72.51 -46.53
N LYS A 805 -44.29 -71.59 -46.78
CA LYS A 805 -44.30 -70.22 -46.24
C LYS A 805 -44.51 -69.12 -47.27
N GLN A 806 -44.69 -69.45 -48.56
CA GLN A 806 -44.96 -68.49 -49.65
C GLN A 806 -44.00 -67.28 -49.74
N VAL A 807 -42.74 -67.44 -49.31
CA VAL A 807 -41.71 -66.39 -49.24
C VAL A 807 -40.40 -66.94 -49.79
N ILE A 808 -39.72 -66.18 -50.66
CA ILE A 808 -38.38 -66.53 -51.16
C ILE A 808 -37.33 -65.88 -50.28
N SER A 809 -36.41 -66.71 -49.77
CA SER A 809 -35.25 -66.30 -48.97
C SER A 809 -33.97 -66.42 -49.82
N THR A 810 -33.16 -65.36 -49.85
CA THR A 810 -31.86 -65.34 -50.53
C THR A 810 -30.75 -64.93 -49.57
N ASN A 811 -29.70 -65.75 -49.48
CA ASN A 811 -28.53 -65.46 -48.67
C ASN A 811 -27.47 -64.70 -49.47
N ILE A 812 -26.99 -63.59 -48.91
CA ILE A 812 -26.00 -62.70 -49.50
C ILE A 812 -24.82 -62.54 -48.55
N LYS A 813 -23.61 -62.68 -49.09
CA LYS A 813 -22.36 -62.34 -48.40
C LYS A 813 -21.94 -60.94 -48.82
N VAL A 814 -21.73 -60.05 -47.84
CA VAL A 814 -21.21 -58.70 -48.05
C VAL A 814 -19.81 -58.62 -47.50
N ASN A 815 -18.83 -58.33 -48.36
CA ASN A 815 -17.43 -58.19 -47.96
C ASN A 815 -16.78 -56.97 -48.63
N GLY A 816 -15.52 -56.66 -48.30
CA GLY A 816 -14.80 -55.51 -48.85
C GLY A 816 -14.60 -54.41 -47.81
N SER A 817 -14.46 -53.16 -48.25
CA SER A 817 -14.27 -52.04 -47.33
C SER A 817 -15.60 -51.46 -46.87
N ILE A 818 -15.65 -50.85 -45.68
CA ILE A 818 -16.88 -50.22 -45.16
C ILE A 818 -17.40 -49.14 -46.14
N ASP A 819 -16.49 -48.40 -46.76
CA ASP A 819 -16.81 -47.37 -47.77
C ASP A 819 -17.14 -47.91 -49.17
N ASN A 820 -16.96 -49.20 -49.43
CA ASN A 820 -17.25 -49.80 -50.74
C ASN A 820 -17.56 -51.30 -50.61
N PRO A 821 -18.71 -51.65 -50.02
CA PRO A 821 -19.09 -53.04 -49.81
C PRO A 821 -19.42 -53.74 -51.14
N LYS A 822 -19.03 -55.01 -51.27
CA LYS A 822 -19.31 -55.89 -52.40
C LYS A 822 -20.30 -56.98 -51.99
N PHE A 823 -21.32 -57.21 -52.82
CA PHE A 823 -22.41 -58.15 -52.55
C PHE A 823 -22.27 -59.37 -53.45
N ASN A 824 -22.28 -60.58 -52.87
CA ASN A 824 -22.15 -61.84 -53.60
C ASN A 824 -23.24 -62.82 -53.14
N THR A 825 -23.85 -63.56 -54.08
CA THR A 825 -24.77 -64.66 -53.76
C THR A 825 -23.99 -65.84 -53.15
N GLN A 826 -24.51 -66.47 -52.10
CA GLN A 826 -24.05 -67.78 -51.64
C GLN A 826 -25.08 -68.85 -52.02
N ILE A 827 -24.70 -69.80 -52.89
CA ILE A 827 -25.47 -71.02 -53.12
C ILE A 827 -24.99 -72.03 -52.08
N LEU A 828 -25.79 -72.26 -51.04
CA LEU A 828 -25.55 -73.34 -50.08
C LEU A 828 -26.12 -74.63 -50.64
N THR A 829 -25.29 -75.67 -50.75
CA THR A 829 -25.71 -77.01 -51.16
C THR A 829 -26.26 -77.89 -50.04
N ASP A 830 -26.43 -77.42 -48.81
CA ASP A 830 -27.05 -78.26 -47.77
C ASP A 830 -27.92 -77.48 -46.77
N THR A 831 -29.13 -78.00 -46.60
CA THR A 831 -30.16 -77.60 -45.62
C THR A 831 -29.73 -77.91 -44.18
N LEU A 832 -29.07 -76.96 -43.54
CA LEU A 832 -29.04 -76.85 -42.07
C LEU A 832 -29.78 -75.57 -41.67
N LYS A 833 -30.72 -75.70 -40.71
CA LYS A 833 -31.57 -74.60 -40.22
C LYS A 833 -30.73 -73.35 -39.93
N THR A 834 -30.95 -72.31 -40.71
CA THR A 834 -30.11 -71.11 -40.82
C THR A 834 -30.02 -70.33 -39.50
N PRO A 835 -28.86 -69.76 -39.14
CA PRO A 835 -28.68 -68.91 -37.94
C PRO A 835 -29.65 -67.71 -37.86
N PHE A 836 -30.22 -67.27 -38.99
CA PHE A 836 -31.16 -66.13 -39.06
C PHE A 836 -32.49 -66.36 -38.32
N ASN A 837 -32.93 -67.60 -38.10
CA ASN A 837 -34.12 -67.86 -37.28
C ASN A 837 -33.93 -67.45 -35.81
N LEU A 838 -32.68 -67.40 -35.32
CA LEU A 838 -32.34 -66.94 -33.98
C LEU A 838 -32.40 -65.41 -33.86
N ILE A 839 -32.17 -64.66 -34.94
CA ILE A 839 -32.26 -63.18 -34.96
C ILE A 839 -33.64 -62.70 -34.51
N LYS A 840 -34.71 -63.35 -34.98
CA LYS A 840 -36.10 -63.03 -34.57
C LYS A 840 -36.33 -63.20 -33.08
N ASN A 841 -35.62 -64.13 -32.44
CA ASN A 841 -35.67 -64.34 -31.00
C ASN A 841 -34.82 -63.29 -30.27
N VAL A 842 -33.61 -62.99 -30.77
CA VAL A 842 -32.71 -61.98 -30.19
C VAL A 842 -33.34 -60.58 -30.18
N ILE A 843 -34.02 -60.19 -31.27
CA ILE A 843 -34.71 -58.89 -31.38
C ILE A 843 -35.87 -58.73 -30.40
N LYS A 844 -36.47 -59.84 -29.94
CA LYS A 844 -37.59 -59.84 -28.98
C LYS A 844 -37.12 -59.87 -27.51
N LEU A 845 -35.82 -60.08 -27.26
CA LEU A 845 -35.30 -60.14 -25.90
C LEU A 845 -35.12 -58.72 -25.34
N PRO A 846 -35.52 -58.47 -24.08
CA PRO A 846 -35.13 -57.24 -23.37
C PRO A 846 -33.61 -57.14 -23.28
N MET A 847 -33.06 -55.96 -23.59
CA MET A 847 -31.62 -55.68 -23.57
C MET A 847 -30.94 -56.04 -22.22
N ASN A 848 -31.68 -55.92 -21.11
CA ASN A 848 -31.20 -56.17 -19.75
C ASN A 848 -30.77 -57.62 -19.46
N LEU A 849 -31.01 -58.57 -20.38
CA LEU A 849 -30.62 -59.98 -20.26
C LEU A 849 -29.20 -60.29 -20.76
N PHE A 850 -28.54 -59.33 -21.42
CA PHE A 850 -27.17 -59.48 -21.93
C PHE A 850 -26.08 -58.87 -21.00
N ASN A 851 -26.48 -58.42 -19.81
CA ASN A 851 -25.61 -57.88 -18.74
C ASN A 851 -24.98 -58.96 -17.86
#